data_AF-A0A945ZNQ5-F1
#
_entry.id   AF-A0A945ZNQ5-F1
#
_cell.length_a   1.000
_cell.length_b   1.000
_cell.length_c   1.000
_cell.angle_alpha   90.00
_cell.angle_beta   90.00
_cell.angle_gamma   90.00
#
_symmetry.space_group_name_H-M   'P 1'
#
loop_
_entity.id
_entity.type
_entity.pdbx_description
1 polymer ?
#
loop_
_entity_poly.entity_id
_entity_poly.type
_entity_poly.pdbx_seq_one_letter_code
_entity_poly.pdbx_strand_id
1 'polypeptide(L)'
;MMTTGILDALMRLFALFASGRSAREAMVGRQVASRYLLGRLSRSVTEDYLKRYDEALVKLNRKMPPSTDPVLLAKRKSKLSVKLLVLCNKVKGELTAKDRLVVFIRLAELAKSTGTIDDSDSFLNAVGSALNLLENDLDVLKQFVKINSRDEALPYEMTGGSIFAMPVGEGHGEQPLLLCRTSMEDMFFVKDVARGDLRLNGVPIVQSCCLPMTQGSVVKDAAGHSLFFSDILQHSAVHSSESDRISFVVQDIAHFFKYPAEPALKPLTIEAQDGQLIGIMGSSGSGKSTLLNILNGSQEPSFGRVLLNGRDIYNEEECASGLIGHIAQDDVLISELTVKENLRFSAELSLGNWQSGAIESHVDETLKSLGLWEIRDLRAGSVMDKTISGGQRKRLNIALELIREPAVLFVDEPTSGLSSRDSEQIMDLLKELALRGKLIFVVIHQPSSDIFKLFDRLLLLDVGGYPVFQGNPLQSLAYFKQLSNQVQSTDLVCRDCGTVNPESIFEIIESCMVDEYGQVTSNRRVSPEEWFDFYNVFIANGIEPDKALQDLPTALVAPSWLKQWKTYWSRDFKSKRSNRQYILMNLLQAPLLALFLATFTRFQDGGAAYSYRLSENLPQFLFISVIVSLFLGLSFSAEEIFRDRPLLKRERFLKLNWNAYLTSKIALMFSLSAIQSLMYATISILILKIPNAFGTLFWTLFSLSAFANLLGLNLSSAMRSAKTIYIMIPLLIIPQIIFGGAIIRFDRFNPVFTEVDRVPWIGNIMASRWGFEGIAVDLARNNESDAPFIACEDRLERSAWRRDFWFKSFQLIEDKELRMAEWEGALSELHSWDYDTHLIESDQEMRNAFKDSYKTAFRQRDSIRNGRAESTDLQLLKDRHHNASLHSWVMQTDRTRRVSMTSRGLVQETSFIHQLPLGRQAWNAPFYAPMKSIGSLSIATSLFNRFVLWVMILLMYVALVNRLPERLGWGRRMS
;
A
#
# COMPACT_ATOMS: atom_id res chain seq x y z
N MET A 1 -13.10 37.03 10.70
CA MET A 1 -14.12 37.98 11.21
C MET A 1 -14.16 37.89 12.73
N MET A 2 -14.12 39.01 13.48
CA MET A 2 -14.26 38.96 14.95
C MET A 2 -15.72 38.65 15.31
N THR A 3 -15.95 37.74 16.26
CA THR A 3 -17.29 37.46 16.78
C THR A 3 -17.78 38.61 17.65
N THR A 4 -19.10 38.79 17.74
CA THR A 4 -19.74 39.86 18.53
C THR A 4 -19.35 39.85 20.01
N GLY A 5 -19.05 38.67 20.58
CA GLY A 5 -18.54 38.53 21.95
C GLY A 5 -17.15 39.14 22.16
N ILE A 6 -16.25 39.00 21.16
CA ILE A 6 -14.87 39.53 21.21
C ILE A 6 -14.86 41.05 21.26
N LEU A 7 -15.68 41.68 20.42
CA LEU A 7 -15.82 43.14 20.40
C LEU A 7 -16.39 43.67 21.73
N ASP A 8 -17.38 42.99 22.31
CA ASP A 8 -17.96 43.38 23.60
C ASP A 8 -16.96 43.22 24.76
N ALA A 9 -16.16 42.15 24.74
CA ALA A 9 -15.07 41.92 25.68
C ALA A 9 -13.97 42.99 25.57
N LEU A 10 -13.55 43.31 24.35
CA LEU A 10 -12.57 44.38 24.06
C LEU A 10 -13.06 45.74 24.56
N MET A 11 -14.33 46.10 24.30
CA MET A 11 -14.89 47.36 24.78
C MET A 11 -14.92 47.44 26.30
N ARG A 12 -15.21 46.34 27.00
CA ARG A 12 -15.17 46.27 28.46
C ARG A 12 -13.75 46.35 29.01
N LEU A 13 -12.76 45.75 28.34
CA LEU A 13 -11.34 45.83 28.72
C LEU A 13 -10.79 47.24 28.49
N PHE A 14 -11.11 47.87 27.36
CA PHE A 14 -10.75 49.27 27.10
C PHE A 14 -11.42 50.21 28.10
N ALA A 15 -12.71 50.00 28.43
CA ALA A 15 -13.40 50.79 29.44
C ALA A 15 -12.82 50.59 30.85
N LEU A 16 -12.33 49.38 31.16
CA LEU A 16 -11.63 49.10 32.41
C LEU A 16 -10.27 49.79 32.49
N PHE A 17 -9.52 49.84 31.38
CA PHE A 17 -8.25 50.57 31.29
C PHE A 17 -8.44 52.08 31.46
N ALA A 18 -9.48 52.64 30.83
CA ALA A 18 -9.84 54.06 30.96
C ALA A 18 -10.53 54.41 32.29
N SER A 19 -11.03 53.41 33.02
CA SER A 19 -11.76 53.61 34.28
C SER A 19 -10.87 54.22 35.34
N GLY A 20 -11.30 55.38 35.86
CA GLY A 20 -10.67 56.03 36.99
C GLY A 20 -9.46 56.90 36.71
N ARG A 21 -9.14 57.10 35.44
CA ARG A 21 -8.17 58.07 34.94
C ARG A 21 -8.81 59.47 34.78
N SER A 22 -8.00 60.48 34.50
CA SER A 22 -8.50 61.85 34.27
C SER A 22 -9.49 61.90 33.10
N ALA A 23 -10.37 62.90 33.06
CA ALA A 23 -11.34 63.06 31.96
C ALA A 23 -10.64 63.16 30.58
N ARG A 24 -9.43 63.74 30.55
CA ARG A 24 -8.57 63.83 29.37
C ARG A 24 -8.10 62.46 28.89
N GLU A 25 -7.61 61.61 29.80
CA GLU A 25 -7.18 60.25 29.48
C GLU A 25 -8.34 59.34 29.05
N ALA A 26 -9.51 59.47 29.69
CA ALA A 26 -10.70 58.74 29.30
C ALA A 26 -11.18 59.13 27.88
N MET A 27 -11.06 60.41 27.52
CA MET A 27 -11.34 60.91 26.17
C MET A 27 -10.35 60.37 25.13
N VAL A 28 -9.05 60.33 25.46
CA VAL A 28 -8.01 59.71 24.60
C VAL A 28 -8.30 58.22 24.40
N GLY A 29 -8.63 57.49 25.48
CA GLY A 29 -8.98 56.07 25.38
C GLY A 29 -10.20 55.82 24.49
N ARG A 30 -11.21 56.69 24.55
CA ARG A 30 -12.38 56.64 23.67
C ARG A 30 -12.03 56.94 22.21
N GLN A 31 -11.15 57.90 21.94
CA GLN A 31 -10.68 58.20 20.59
C GLN A 31 -9.91 57.02 19.98
N VAL A 32 -9.08 56.35 20.76
CA VAL A 32 -8.33 55.16 20.32
C VAL A 32 -9.29 54.00 20.03
N ALA A 33 -10.25 53.74 20.91
CA ALA A 33 -11.29 52.73 20.67
C ALA A 33 -12.11 53.05 19.40
N SER A 34 -12.44 54.32 19.17
CA SER A 34 -13.15 54.77 17.97
C SER A 34 -12.33 54.54 16.69
N ARG A 35 -11.06 54.95 16.69
CA ARG A 35 -10.14 54.73 15.56
C ARG A 35 -9.96 53.25 15.24
N TYR A 36 -9.88 52.42 16.28
CA TYR A 36 -9.80 50.97 16.14
C TYR A 36 -11.06 50.36 15.47
N LEU A 37 -12.25 50.77 15.92
CA LEU A 37 -13.52 50.26 15.39
C LEU A 37 -13.80 50.76 13.96
N LEU A 38 -13.56 52.04 13.68
CA LEU A 38 -13.78 52.64 12.35
C LEU A 38 -12.90 52.03 11.26
N GLY A 39 -11.75 51.45 11.62
CA GLY A 39 -10.89 50.74 10.67
C GLY A 39 -11.43 49.37 10.23
N ARG A 40 -12.50 48.86 10.86
CA ARG A 40 -12.98 47.47 10.63
C ARG A 40 -14.50 47.32 10.57
N LEU A 41 -15.26 48.28 11.06
CA LEU A 41 -16.71 48.24 11.15
C LEU A 41 -17.31 49.44 10.44
N SER A 42 -18.56 49.29 10.00
CA SER A 42 -19.32 50.43 9.49
C SER A 42 -19.51 51.47 10.59
N ARG A 43 -19.73 52.72 10.17
CA ARG A 43 -19.88 53.86 11.08
C ARG A 43 -21.02 53.66 12.09
N SER A 44 -22.14 53.07 11.64
CA SER A 44 -23.31 52.77 12.49
C SER A 44 -23.01 51.72 13.56
N VAL A 45 -22.35 50.62 13.20
CA VAL A 45 -21.99 49.55 14.14
C VAL A 45 -20.91 50.03 15.12
N THR A 46 -19.99 50.89 14.66
CA THR A 46 -18.96 51.51 15.50
C THR A 46 -19.58 52.36 16.60
N GLU A 47 -20.58 53.19 16.29
CA GLU A 47 -21.27 54.02 17.28
C GLU A 47 -21.97 53.17 18.35
N ASP A 48 -22.56 52.03 17.99
CA ASP A 48 -23.19 51.13 18.95
C ASP A 48 -22.18 50.50 19.92
N TYR A 49 -21.02 50.07 19.44
CA TYR A 49 -19.97 49.55 20.34
C TYR A 49 -19.32 50.64 21.20
N LEU A 50 -19.19 51.86 20.68
CA LEU A 50 -18.73 53.01 21.47
C LEU A 50 -19.72 53.38 22.58
N LYS A 51 -21.04 53.28 22.34
CA LYS A 51 -22.05 53.43 23.40
C LYS A 51 -21.87 52.39 24.50
N ARG A 52 -21.63 51.13 24.15
CA ARG A 52 -21.38 50.07 25.15
C ARG A 52 -20.09 50.28 25.94
N TYR A 53 -19.04 50.80 25.29
CA TYR A 53 -17.83 51.25 25.98
C TYR A 53 -18.15 52.37 26.99
N ASP A 54 -18.90 53.39 26.57
CA ASP A 54 -19.28 54.53 27.42
C ASP A 54 -20.13 54.07 28.61
N GLU A 55 -21.11 53.18 28.40
CA GLU A 55 -21.92 52.57 29.46
C GLU A 55 -21.10 51.77 30.46
N ALA A 56 -20.16 50.95 29.96
CA ALA A 56 -19.25 50.17 30.79
C ALA A 56 -18.35 51.09 31.65
N LEU A 57 -17.82 52.15 31.05
CA LEU A 57 -16.98 53.15 31.71
C LEU A 57 -17.74 53.89 32.81
N VAL A 58 -18.96 54.35 32.54
CA VAL A 58 -19.82 55.01 33.53
C VAL A 58 -20.15 54.08 34.69
N LYS A 59 -20.48 52.82 34.41
CA LYS A 59 -20.78 51.81 35.45
C LYS A 59 -19.57 51.49 36.33
N LEU A 60 -18.37 51.52 35.76
CA LEU A 60 -17.11 51.32 36.49
C LEU A 60 -16.77 52.54 37.36
N ASN A 61 -16.87 53.75 36.81
CA ASN A 61 -16.59 55.01 37.52
C ASN A 61 -17.60 55.27 38.65
N ARG A 62 -18.89 54.95 38.50
CA ARG A 62 -19.90 55.06 39.57
C ARG A 62 -19.57 54.24 40.81
N LYS A 63 -18.94 53.07 40.62
CA LYS A 63 -18.54 52.18 41.74
C LYS A 63 -17.17 52.52 42.32
N MET A 64 -16.42 53.42 41.69
CA MET A 64 -15.02 53.76 41.98
C MET A 64 -14.72 55.23 41.59
N PRO A 65 -15.26 56.22 42.32
CA PRO A 65 -15.08 57.64 42.00
C PRO A 65 -13.59 58.05 42.04
N PRO A 66 -13.17 59.05 41.24
CA PRO A 66 -11.81 59.56 41.27
C PRO A 66 -11.51 60.19 42.64
N SER A 67 -10.40 59.79 43.26
CA SER A 67 -9.92 60.28 44.55
C SER A 67 -8.39 60.38 44.51
N THR A 68 -7.83 61.40 45.15
CA THR A 68 -6.40 61.68 45.25
C THR A 68 -5.74 61.10 46.52
N ASP A 69 -6.52 60.47 47.39
CA ASP A 69 -6.05 59.87 48.64
C ASP A 69 -5.24 58.58 48.36
N PRO A 70 -3.97 58.48 48.82
CA PRO A 70 -3.08 57.34 48.56
C PRO A 70 -3.62 55.99 49.06
N VAL A 71 -4.39 55.96 50.15
CA VAL A 71 -4.96 54.71 50.69
C VAL A 71 -6.13 54.25 49.85
N LEU A 72 -6.98 55.18 49.40
CA LEU A 72 -8.09 54.90 48.50
C LEU A 72 -7.59 54.54 47.10
N LEU A 73 -6.49 55.12 46.63
CA LEU A 73 -5.81 54.77 45.38
C LEU A 73 -5.28 53.33 45.41
N ALA A 74 -4.68 52.88 46.52
CA ALA A 74 -4.22 51.50 46.68
C ALA A 74 -5.40 50.50 46.72
N LYS A 75 -6.45 50.79 47.50
CA LYS A 75 -7.68 49.99 47.58
C LYS A 75 -8.43 49.94 46.24
N ARG A 76 -8.28 50.97 45.42
CA ARG A 76 -8.80 51.05 44.05
C ARG A 76 -7.99 50.20 43.08
N LYS A 77 -6.66 50.30 43.09
CA LYS A 77 -5.76 49.46 42.28
C LYS A 77 -6.01 47.97 42.52
N SER A 78 -6.22 47.56 43.78
CA SER A 78 -6.54 46.16 44.10
C SER A 78 -7.92 45.74 43.58
N LYS A 79 -8.96 46.56 43.76
CA LYS A 79 -10.33 46.27 43.27
C LYS A 79 -10.43 46.23 41.74
N LEU A 80 -9.66 47.06 41.05
CA LEU A 80 -9.54 47.04 39.59
C LEU A 80 -8.84 45.76 39.11
N SER A 81 -7.75 45.36 39.76
CA SER A 81 -7.00 44.14 39.44
C SER A 81 -7.85 42.87 39.60
N VAL A 82 -8.66 42.78 40.67
CA VAL A 82 -9.58 41.65 40.88
C VAL A 82 -10.65 41.58 39.79
N LYS A 83 -11.26 42.71 39.43
CA LYS A 83 -12.25 42.74 38.35
C LYS A 83 -11.65 42.42 36.99
N LEU A 84 -10.41 42.84 36.76
CA LEU A 84 -9.66 42.53 35.55
C LEU A 84 -9.46 41.04 35.39
N LEU A 85 -9.02 40.34 36.44
CA LEU A 85 -8.84 38.89 36.43
C LEU A 85 -10.15 38.15 36.14
N VAL A 86 -11.26 38.58 36.76
CA VAL A 86 -12.59 38.00 36.51
C VAL A 86 -13.01 38.18 35.04
N LEU A 87 -12.78 39.36 34.47
CA LEU A 87 -13.18 39.67 33.09
C LEU A 87 -12.30 38.93 32.08
N CYS A 88 -10.97 38.90 32.30
CA CYS A 88 -10.04 38.16 31.46
C CYS A 88 -10.32 36.65 31.52
N ASN A 89 -10.59 36.08 32.69
CA ASN A 89 -10.95 34.66 32.81
C ASN A 89 -12.28 34.32 32.13
N LYS A 90 -13.26 35.23 32.17
CA LYS A 90 -14.53 35.04 31.47
C LYS A 90 -14.35 35.05 29.94
N VAL A 91 -13.47 35.91 29.45
CA VAL A 91 -13.19 36.09 28.02
C VAL A 91 -12.21 35.05 27.48
N LYS A 92 -11.33 34.50 28.34
CA LYS A 92 -10.33 33.47 27.99
C LYS A 92 -10.95 32.25 27.29
N GLY A 93 -12.14 31.81 27.72
CA GLY A 93 -12.84 30.67 27.14
C GLY A 93 -13.46 30.94 25.76
N GLU A 94 -13.67 32.22 25.40
CA GLU A 94 -14.27 32.64 24.13
C GLU A 94 -13.22 33.04 23.08
N LEU A 95 -11.97 33.30 23.49
CA LEU A 95 -10.87 33.73 22.62
C LEU A 95 -9.93 32.57 22.26
N THR A 96 -9.60 32.45 20.97
CA THR A 96 -8.48 31.61 20.50
C THR A 96 -7.15 32.19 21.00
N ALA A 97 -6.07 31.39 21.00
CA ALA A 97 -4.76 31.87 21.43
C ALA A 97 -4.26 33.06 20.58
N LYS A 98 -4.54 33.06 19.27
CA LYS A 98 -4.24 34.19 18.36
C LYS A 98 -5.02 35.45 18.75
N ASP A 99 -6.32 35.30 19.03
CA ASP A 99 -7.15 36.44 19.45
C ASP A 99 -6.64 37.04 20.77
N ARG A 100 -6.10 36.23 21.68
CA ARG A 100 -5.51 36.72 22.94
C ARG A 100 -4.27 37.58 22.71
N LEU A 101 -3.38 37.19 21.80
CA LEU A 101 -2.21 37.99 21.41
C LEU A 101 -2.63 39.30 20.74
N VAL A 102 -3.62 39.25 19.84
CA VAL A 102 -4.17 40.45 19.19
C VAL A 102 -4.82 41.38 20.22
N VAL A 103 -5.57 40.86 21.19
CA VAL A 103 -6.15 41.70 22.27
C VAL A 103 -5.05 42.33 23.11
N PHE A 104 -4.01 41.57 23.45
CA PHE A 104 -2.89 42.07 24.25
C PHE A 104 -2.13 43.21 23.57
N ILE A 105 -1.73 43.05 22.29
CA ILE A 105 -0.99 44.10 21.58
C ILE A 105 -1.81 45.40 21.45
N ARG A 106 -3.14 45.30 21.31
CA ARG A 106 -4.03 46.46 21.26
C ARG A 106 -4.14 47.19 22.59
N LEU A 107 -4.13 46.45 23.70
CA LEU A 107 -4.06 47.05 25.03
C LEU A 107 -2.70 47.73 25.27
N ALA A 108 -1.60 47.16 24.76
CA ALA A 108 -0.29 47.78 24.82
C ALA A 108 -0.21 49.08 23.99
N GLU A 109 -0.78 49.11 22.78
CA GLU A 109 -0.90 50.33 21.97
C GLU A 109 -1.74 51.42 22.67
N LEU A 110 -2.84 51.03 23.33
CA LEU A 110 -3.66 51.93 24.12
C LEU A 110 -2.86 52.53 25.29
N ALA A 111 -2.08 51.71 25.99
CA ALA A 111 -1.19 52.16 27.05
C ALA A 111 -0.11 53.14 26.54
N LYS A 112 0.38 52.94 25.31
CA LYS A 112 1.29 53.86 24.61
C LYS A 112 0.67 55.22 24.36
N SER A 113 -0.49 55.23 23.73
CA SER A 113 -1.19 56.47 23.34
C SER A 113 -1.56 57.37 24.52
N THR A 114 -1.68 56.80 25.72
CA THR A 114 -2.00 57.52 26.96
C THR A 114 -0.74 57.98 27.73
N GLY A 115 0.47 57.69 27.25
CA GLY A 115 1.73 58.13 27.85
C GLY A 115 2.12 57.39 29.13
N THR A 116 1.50 56.25 29.44
CA THR A 116 1.62 55.56 30.74
C THR A 116 2.20 54.15 30.67
N ILE A 117 2.93 53.77 29.61
CA ILE A 117 3.38 52.37 29.46
C ILE A 117 4.24 51.95 30.65
N ASP A 118 5.20 52.77 31.08
CA ASP A 118 6.12 52.39 32.16
C ASP A 118 5.41 52.29 33.53
N ASP A 119 4.36 53.10 33.77
CA ASP A 119 3.50 53.00 34.96
C ASP A 119 2.46 51.85 34.88
N SER A 120 2.24 51.29 33.68
CA SER A 120 1.20 50.28 33.38
C SER A 120 1.76 48.87 33.12
N ASP A 121 3.07 48.65 33.24
CA ASP A 121 3.69 47.34 33.01
C ASP A 121 3.15 46.27 33.97
N SER A 122 2.90 46.63 35.24
CA SER A 122 2.24 45.75 36.21
C SER A 122 0.83 45.31 35.77
N PHE A 123 0.10 46.20 35.09
CA PHE A 123 -1.24 45.93 34.57
C PHE A 123 -1.19 45.04 33.33
N LEU A 124 -0.29 45.33 32.38
CA LEU A 124 -0.12 44.52 31.17
C LEU A 124 0.34 43.10 31.52
N ASN A 125 1.28 42.94 32.46
CA ASN A 125 1.70 41.62 32.94
C ASN A 125 0.54 40.85 33.59
N ALA A 126 -0.29 41.51 34.40
CA ALA A 126 -1.48 40.89 35.00
C ALA A 126 -2.51 40.45 33.93
N VAL A 127 -2.72 41.23 32.88
CA VAL A 127 -3.58 40.87 31.74
C VAL A 127 -2.99 39.68 30.97
N GLY A 128 -1.69 39.73 30.67
CA GLY A 128 -0.99 38.67 29.94
C GLY A 128 -1.06 37.32 30.65
N SER A 129 -0.79 37.31 31.96
CA SER A 129 -0.95 36.13 32.81
C SER A 129 -2.39 35.63 32.84
N ALA A 130 -3.38 36.53 32.98
CA ALA A 130 -4.79 36.17 32.99
C ALA A 130 -5.28 35.57 31.66
N LEU A 131 -4.73 36.04 30.54
CA LEU A 131 -4.99 35.49 29.20
C LEU A 131 -4.16 34.22 28.89
N ASN A 132 -3.27 33.81 29.79
CA ASN A 132 -2.41 32.63 29.65
C ASN A 132 -1.47 32.73 28.43
N LEU A 133 -0.86 33.91 28.26
CA LEU A 133 0.18 34.17 27.27
C LEU A 133 1.56 33.85 27.87
N LEU A 134 2.53 33.47 27.03
CA LEU A 134 3.90 33.20 27.45
C LEU A 134 4.62 34.49 27.85
N GLU A 135 5.42 34.46 28.92
CA GLU A 135 6.12 35.66 29.43
C GLU A 135 7.04 36.28 28.37
N ASN A 136 7.74 35.45 27.59
CA ASN A 136 8.58 35.91 26.49
C ASN A 136 7.79 36.71 25.44
N ASP A 137 6.60 36.24 25.04
CA ASP A 137 5.75 36.96 24.08
C ASP A 137 5.30 38.31 24.62
N LEU A 138 4.99 38.39 25.92
CA LEU A 138 4.56 39.63 26.56
C LEU A 138 5.65 40.69 26.50
N ASP A 139 6.88 40.32 26.82
CA ASP A 139 8.02 41.23 26.82
C ASP A 139 8.39 41.70 25.42
N VAL A 140 8.44 40.78 24.46
CA VAL A 140 8.70 41.09 23.05
C VAL A 140 7.63 42.03 22.48
N LEU A 141 6.34 41.74 22.72
CA LEU A 141 5.25 42.60 22.22
C LEU A 141 5.26 43.99 22.85
N LYS A 142 5.56 44.11 24.14
CA LYS A 142 5.70 45.42 24.82
C LYS A 142 6.85 46.22 24.21
N GLN A 143 8.01 45.59 23.98
CA GLN A 143 9.15 46.23 23.33
C GLN A 143 8.81 46.66 21.89
N PHE A 144 8.19 45.79 21.11
CA PHE A 144 7.78 46.07 19.73
C PHE A 144 6.83 47.27 19.62
N VAL A 145 5.88 47.38 20.56
CA VAL A 145 4.97 48.53 20.62
C VAL A 145 5.74 49.82 20.96
N LYS A 146 6.74 49.77 21.87
CA LYS A 146 7.52 50.95 22.31
C LYS A 146 8.33 51.62 21.19
N ILE A 147 8.91 50.86 20.24
CA ILE A 147 9.75 51.38 19.14
C ILE A 147 9.03 52.50 18.35
N ASN A 148 9.61 53.70 18.25
CA ASN A 148 9.09 54.84 17.47
C ASN A 148 9.96 55.21 16.27
N SER A 149 11.22 54.79 16.26
CA SER A 149 12.18 55.07 15.20
C SER A 149 13.07 53.85 14.98
N ARG A 150 13.72 53.76 13.82
CA ARG A 150 14.65 52.66 13.51
C ARG A 150 15.83 52.61 14.48
N ASP A 151 16.30 53.77 14.95
CA ASP A 151 17.44 53.88 15.87
C ASP A 151 17.12 53.34 17.28
N GLU A 152 15.84 53.22 17.61
CA GLU A 152 15.34 52.59 18.84
C GLU A 152 15.11 51.06 18.68
N ALA A 153 15.24 50.50 17.48
CA ALA A 153 15.09 49.06 17.27
C ALA A 153 16.31 48.32 17.83
N LEU A 154 16.07 47.44 18.81
CA LEU A 154 17.12 46.62 19.43
C LEU A 154 17.79 45.72 18.38
N PRO A 155 19.11 45.46 18.49
CA PRO A 155 19.79 44.48 17.65
C PRO A 155 19.13 43.09 17.74
N TYR A 156 19.08 42.37 16.62
CA TYR A 156 18.49 41.02 16.50
C TYR A 156 18.96 40.07 17.60
N GLU A 157 20.25 40.10 17.91
CA GLU A 157 20.91 39.29 18.95
C GLU A 157 20.42 39.59 20.37
N MET A 158 20.00 40.82 20.66
CA MET A 158 19.51 41.22 22.00
C MET A 158 18.04 40.85 22.24
N THR A 159 17.28 40.52 21.18
CA THR A 159 15.86 40.12 21.28
C THR A 159 15.66 38.61 21.14
N GLY A 160 16.74 37.83 21.11
CA GLY A 160 16.69 36.39 20.82
C GLY A 160 16.10 36.10 19.44
N GLY A 161 16.23 37.02 18.49
CA GLY A 161 15.69 36.90 17.13
C GLY A 161 14.19 37.18 16.97
N SER A 162 13.52 37.69 18.00
CA SER A 162 12.07 37.89 17.99
C SER A 162 11.61 39.18 17.29
N ILE A 163 12.44 40.22 17.24
CA ILE A 163 12.14 41.46 16.50
C ILE A 163 13.22 41.65 15.43
N PHE A 164 12.79 41.85 14.19
CA PHE A 164 13.69 42.02 13.05
C PHE A 164 13.09 42.98 12.01
N ALA A 165 13.92 43.42 11.07
CA ALA A 165 13.51 44.35 10.03
C ALA A 165 13.82 43.75 8.65
N MET A 166 12.88 43.86 7.71
CA MET A 166 13.07 43.43 6.33
C MET A 166 12.84 44.58 5.35
N PRO A 167 13.67 44.72 4.31
CA PRO A 167 13.41 45.66 3.23
C PRO A 167 12.19 45.23 2.41
N VAL A 168 11.46 46.22 1.88
CA VAL A 168 10.38 46.01 0.90
C VAL A 168 10.80 46.74 -0.36
N GLY A 169 11.39 46.03 -1.34
CA GLY A 169 11.96 46.60 -2.58
C GLY A 169 13.49 46.73 -2.61
N GLU A 170 14.07 47.05 -3.78
CA GLU A 170 15.53 47.03 -4.04
C GLU A 170 16.27 48.37 -3.81
N GLY A 171 15.65 49.33 -3.12
CA GLY A 171 16.25 50.66 -2.90
C GLY A 171 17.24 50.73 -1.73
N HIS A 172 18.53 50.96 -2.00
CA HIS A 172 19.50 51.44 -1.00
C HIS A 172 19.10 52.84 -0.51
N GLY A 173 18.30 52.91 0.57
CA GLY A 173 17.88 54.17 1.19
C GLY A 173 16.46 54.13 1.77
N GLU A 174 15.67 53.11 1.46
CA GLU A 174 14.29 53.03 1.94
C GLU A 174 14.18 52.35 3.32
N GLN A 175 13.31 52.86 4.18
CA GLN A 175 13.19 52.36 5.56
C GLN A 175 12.51 50.97 5.59
N PRO A 176 13.04 49.99 6.37
CA PRO A 176 12.54 48.62 6.38
C PRO A 176 11.26 48.46 7.20
N LEU A 177 10.46 47.45 6.85
CA LEU A 177 9.29 47.02 7.61
C LEU A 177 9.75 46.31 8.90
N LEU A 178 9.22 46.73 10.05
CA LEU A 178 9.51 46.12 11.35
C LEU A 178 8.57 44.95 11.61
N LEU A 179 9.15 43.82 12.00
CA LEU A 179 8.50 42.53 12.16
C LEU A 179 8.73 42.01 13.57
N CYS A 180 7.70 41.41 14.16
CA CYS A 180 7.77 40.76 15.46
C CYS A 180 7.22 39.33 15.35
N ARG A 181 8.10 38.38 15.67
CA ARG A 181 7.81 36.96 15.88
C ARG A 181 7.33 36.77 17.32
N THR A 182 6.33 35.93 17.47
CA THR A 182 5.84 35.43 18.77
C THR A 182 6.02 33.92 18.82
N SER A 183 5.63 33.27 19.90
CA SER A 183 5.56 31.81 20.01
C SER A 183 4.69 31.14 18.95
N MET A 184 3.82 31.89 18.27
CA MET A 184 2.97 31.40 17.20
C MET A 184 3.69 31.58 15.85
N GLU A 185 4.07 30.47 15.22
CA GLU A 185 4.84 30.46 13.97
C GLU A 185 4.03 30.93 12.75
N ASP A 186 2.69 30.89 12.83
CA ASP A 186 1.80 31.22 11.73
C ASP A 186 1.25 32.67 11.77
N MET A 187 1.81 33.52 12.62
CA MET A 187 1.43 34.92 12.75
C MET A 187 2.59 35.82 13.15
N PHE A 188 2.84 36.85 12.34
CA PHE A 188 3.76 37.94 12.68
C PHE A 188 2.98 39.21 13.00
N PHE A 189 3.57 40.10 13.80
CA PHE A 189 3.11 41.47 13.89
C PHE A 189 4.01 42.37 13.06
N VAL A 190 3.39 43.19 12.21
CA VAL A 190 4.08 44.10 11.30
C VAL A 190 3.82 45.54 11.69
N LYS A 191 4.82 46.40 11.53
CA LYS A 191 4.73 47.82 11.88
C LYS A 191 5.52 48.64 10.87
N ASP A 192 4.84 49.63 10.29
CA ASP A 192 5.49 50.66 9.49
C ASP A 192 5.81 51.86 10.40
N VAL A 193 7.09 52.23 10.46
CA VAL A 193 7.57 53.30 11.34
C VAL A 193 7.68 54.64 10.61
N ALA A 194 7.88 54.67 9.29
CA ALA A 194 8.22 55.91 8.59
C ALA A 194 7.71 56.03 7.15
N ARG A 195 7.49 54.93 6.42
CA ARG A 195 7.19 54.95 4.98
C ARG A 195 5.80 55.53 4.70
N GLY A 196 4.79 55.05 5.42
CA GLY A 196 3.39 55.49 5.32
C GLY A 196 2.68 55.14 4.01
N ASP A 197 3.38 54.52 3.06
CA ASP A 197 2.86 54.09 1.77
C ASP A 197 2.59 52.57 1.71
N LEU A 198 2.99 51.83 2.75
CA LEU A 198 2.85 50.38 2.82
C LEU A 198 1.38 49.95 2.98
N ARG A 199 1.01 48.89 2.28
CA ARG A 199 -0.32 48.28 2.34
C ARG A 199 -0.22 46.80 2.67
N LEU A 200 -0.94 46.35 3.69
CA LEU A 200 -1.10 44.93 4.02
C LEU A 200 -2.41 44.43 3.42
N ASN A 201 -2.34 43.47 2.49
CA ASN A 201 -3.51 42.93 1.79
C ASN A 201 -4.40 44.02 1.13
N GLY A 202 -3.76 45.08 0.63
CA GLY A 202 -4.44 46.23 0.03
C GLY A 202 -4.93 47.30 1.02
N VAL A 203 -4.91 47.03 2.33
CA VAL A 203 -5.28 47.99 3.38
C VAL A 203 -4.05 48.81 3.80
N PRO A 204 -4.11 50.15 3.83
CA PRO A 204 -2.97 50.98 4.23
C PRO A 204 -2.56 50.71 5.68
N ILE A 205 -1.27 50.47 5.90
CA ILE A 205 -0.68 50.35 7.23
C ILE A 205 -0.54 51.75 7.80
N VAL A 206 -1.30 52.04 8.87
CA VAL A 206 -1.17 53.31 9.58
C VAL A 206 0.19 53.35 10.29
N GLN A 207 0.94 54.44 10.10
CA GLN A 207 2.24 54.64 10.74
C GLN A 207 2.17 54.42 12.27
N SER A 208 3.19 53.73 12.79
CA SER A 208 3.34 53.34 14.20
C SER A 208 2.24 52.43 14.77
N CYS A 209 1.31 51.91 13.94
CA CYS A 209 0.36 50.88 14.34
C CYS A 209 0.89 49.48 14.01
N CYS A 210 0.69 48.56 14.94
CA CYS A 210 1.01 47.15 14.76
C CYS A 210 -0.19 46.45 14.11
N LEU A 211 0.02 45.70 13.04
CA LEU A 211 -1.00 44.89 12.39
C LEU A 211 -0.60 43.41 12.43
N PRO A 212 -1.53 42.50 12.73
CA PRO A 212 -1.25 41.07 12.57
C PRO A 212 -1.18 40.75 11.07
N MET A 213 -0.12 40.07 10.67
CA MET A 213 0.08 39.50 9.35
C MET A 213 0.01 37.97 9.49
N THR A 214 -0.94 37.37 8.80
CA THR A 214 -1.16 35.92 8.78
C THR A 214 -0.77 35.34 7.44
N GLN A 215 -0.76 34.02 7.33
CA GLN A 215 -0.49 33.30 6.07
C GLN A 215 -1.33 33.83 4.90
N GLY A 216 -0.73 33.81 3.70
CA GLY A 216 -1.30 34.37 2.48
C GLY A 216 -1.32 35.90 2.43
N SER A 217 -0.83 36.59 3.48
CA SER A 217 -0.75 38.04 3.47
C SER A 217 0.43 38.56 2.68
N VAL A 218 0.25 39.74 2.08
CA VAL A 218 1.25 40.46 1.29
C VAL A 218 1.33 41.89 1.76
N VAL A 219 2.55 42.36 2.03
CA VAL A 219 2.83 43.78 2.21
C VAL A 219 3.33 44.34 0.89
N LYS A 220 2.73 45.44 0.43
CA LYS A 220 3.12 46.14 -0.80
C LYS A 220 3.52 47.58 -0.52
N ASP A 221 4.47 48.10 -1.28
CA ASP A 221 4.75 49.53 -1.36
C ASP A 221 3.97 50.21 -2.50
N ALA A 222 4.14 51.54 -2.64
CA ALA A 222 3.52 52.29 -3.73
C ALA A 222 4.10 51.97 -5.13
N ALA A 223 5.33 51.47 -5.20
CA ALA A 223 6.01 51.08 -6.43
C ALA A 223 5.60 49.68 -6.94
N GLY A 224 4.91 48.89 -6.10
CA GLY A 224 4.41 47.56 -6.44
C GLY A 224 5.30 46.41 -5.94
N HIS A 225 6.42 46.68 -5.28
CA HIS A 225 7.22 45.65 -4.62
C HIS A 225 6.39 44.97 -3.55
N SER A 226 6.53 43.65 -3.44
CA SER A 226 5.71 42.81 -2.58
C SER A 226 6.58 41.97 -1.65
N LEU A 227 6.27 41.98 -0.37
CA LEU A 227 6.87 41.13 0.66
C LEU A 227 5.81 40.14 1.15
N PHE A 228 6.04 38.85 0.95
CA PHE A 228 5.09 37.80 1.30
C PHE A 228 5.35 37.26 2.71
N PHE A 229 4.31 36.66 3.31
CA PHE A 229 4.44 35.96 4.59
C PHE A 229 5.51 34.84 4.54
N SER A 230 5.61 34.12 3.41
CA SER A 230 6.62 33.08 3.19
C SER A 230 8.05 33.59 3.29
N ASP A 231 8.31 34.79 2.76
CA ASP A 231 9.65 35.39 2.70
C ASP A 231 10.10 35.78 4.11
N ILE A 232 9.17 36.30 4.91
CA ILE A 232 9.38 36.63 6.32
C ILE A 232 9.67 35.36 7.12
N LEU A 233 8.91 34.30 6.88
CA LEU A 233 9.08 33.03 7.58
C LEU A 233 10.45 32.42 7.28
N GLN A 234 10.86 32.36 6.01
CA GLN A 234 12.19 31.90 5.59
C GLN A 234 13.30 32.70 6.24
N HIS A 235 13.26 34.04 6.17
CA HIS A 235 14.25 34.90 6.81
C HIS A 235 14.31 34.69 8.33
N SER A 236 13.18 34.40 8.97
CA SER A 236 13.12 34.12 10.40
C SER A 236 13.62 32.72 10.79
N ALA A 237 13.60 31.76 9.85
CA ALA A 237 14.03 30.38 10.05
C ALA A 237 15.53 30.18 9.85
N VAL A 238 16.17 31.02 9.02
CA VAL A 238 17.62 30.97 8.72
C VAL A 238 18.49 30.97 9.99
N HIS A 239 18.02 31.48 11.13
CA HIS A 239 18.80 31.61 12.36
C HIS A 239 18.45 30.62 13.50
N SER A 240 17.57 29.63 13.28
CA SER A 240 17.36 28.52 14.24
C SER A 240 18.26 27.30 13.91
N SER A 241 18.83 26.69 14.95
CA SER A 241 19.86 25.60 14.97
C SER A 241 20.05 24.77 13.68
N GLU A 242 21.31 24.69 13.22
CA GLU A 242 21.75 24.12 11.93
C GLU A 242 21.64 22.58 11.76
N SER A 243 21.28 21.80 12.79
CA SER A 243 21.57 20.35 12.78
C SER A 243 20.56 19.42 12.10
N ASP A 244 19.35 19.85 11.71
CA ASP A 244 18.28 18.96 11.20
C ASP A 244 17.62 19.41 9.88
N ARG A 245 18.24 20.33 9.12
CA ARG A 245 17.61 20.86 7.90
C ARG A 245 17.59 19.86 6.75
N ILE A 246 16.48 19.85 6.01
CA ILE A 246 16.32 19.01 4.81
C ILE A 246 16.52 19.89 3.58
N SER A 247 17.52 19.57 2.78
CA SER A 247 17.77 20.17 1.48
C SER A 247 17.45 19.17 0.38
N PHE A 248 16.58 19.57 -0.55
CA PHE A 248 16.16 18.75 -1.68
C PHE A 248 16.49 19.49 -2.97
N VAL A 249 17.47 18.97 -3.70
CA VAL A 249 18.06 19.62 -4.88
C VAL A 249 17.90 18.71 -6.10
N VAL A 250 17.33 19.26 -7.15
CA VAL A 250 17.11 18.61 -8.44
C VAL A 250 17.97 19.34 -9.46
N GLN A 251 18.83 18.62 -10.17
CA GLN A 251 19.79 19.21 -11.11
C GLN A 251 19.53 18.68 -12.53
N ASP A 252 19.11 19.59 -13.42
CA ASP A 252 18.97 19.39 -14.86
C ASP A 252 18.25 18.09 -15.26
N ILE A 253 17.14 17.79 -14.57
CA ILE A 253 16.41 16.55 -14.79
C ILE A 253 15.66 16.60 -16.11
N ALA A 254 15.86 15.57 -16.94
CA ALA A 254 15.06 15.33 -18.13
C ALA A 254 14.69 13.85 -18.25
N HIS A 255 13.54 13.55 -18.86
CA HIS A 255 13.06 12.18 -19.01
C HIS A 255 12.39 11.94 -20.36
N PHE A 256 12.66 10.77 -20.95
CA PHE A 256 12.06 10.29 -22.19
C PHE A 256 11.28 9.00 -21.96
N PHE A 257 10.11 8.87 -22.58
CA PHE A 257 9.39 7.61 -22.57
C PHE A 257 10.17 6.52 -23.33
N LYS A 258 10.05 5.27 -22.88
CA LYS A 258 10.70 4.12 -23.54
C LYS A 258 10.11 3.85 -24.94
N TYR A 259 8.80 4.08 -25.11
CA TYR A 259 8.11 3.94 -26.39
C TYR A 259 6.74 4.65 -26.35
N PRO A 260 6.42 5.54 -27.31
CA PRO A 260 7.33 6.15 -28.28
C PRO A 260 8.42 6.96 -27.55
N ALA A 261 9.57 7.19 -28.21
CA ALA A 261 10.71 7.91 -27.65
C ALA A 261 10.48 9.43 -27.65
N GLU A 262 9.47 9.86 -26.91
CA GLU A 262 9.07 11.27 -26.80
C GLU A 262 9.55 11.86 -25.47
N PRO A 263 9.94 13.15 -25.45
CA PRO A 263 10.30 13.84 -24.22
C PRO A 263 9.06 13.91 -23.31
N ALA A 264 9.18 13.32 -22.12
CA ALA A 264 8.16 13.36 -21.09
C ALA A 264 8.36 14.54 -20.13
N LEU A 265 9.61 14.95 -19.95
CA LEU A 265 10.02 16.07 -19.10
C LEU A 265 11.27 16.72 -19.69
N LYS A 266 11.25 18.03 -19.86
CA LYS A 266 12.39 18.85 -20.30
C LYS A 266 13.28 19.22 -19.11
N PRO A 267 14.54 19.65 -19.34
CA PRO A 267 15.48 20.01 -18.29
C PRO A 267 14.87 20.95 -17.25
N LEU A 268 14.96 20.57 -15.99
CA LEU A 268 14.40 21.30 -14.86
C LEU A 268 15.33 21.20 -13.64
N THR A 269 15.58 22.33 -12.99
CA THR A 269 16.37 22.45 -11.77
C THR A 269 15.50 23.02 -10.65
N ILE A 270 15.43 22.33 -9.51
CA ILE A 270 14.59 22.70 -8.36
C ILE A 270 15.45 22.74 -7.10
N GLU A 271 15.22 23.74 -6.28
CA GLU A 271 15.75 23.81 -4.93
C GLU A 271 14.58 23.96 -3.95
N ALA A 272 14.55 23.08 -2.95
CA ALA A 272 13.53 23.04 -1.92
C ALA A 272 14.15 22.77 -0.55
N GLN A 273 13.59 23.38 0.48
CA GLN A 273 14.07 23.29 1.87
C GLN A 273 12.94 22.82 2.79
N ASP A 274 13.27 22.33 3.98
CA ASP A 274 12.27 22.02 5.01
C ASP A 274 11.37 23.23 5.32
N GLY A 275 10.17 22.96 5.83
CA GLY A 275 9.20 24.03 6.10
C GLY A 275 8.32 24.40 4.92
N GLN A 276 8.65 23.95 3.70
CA GLN A 276 8.00 24.39 2.47
C GLN A 276 6.87 23.44 2.01
N LEU A 277 5.73 24.04 1.66
CA LEU A 277 4.65 23.41 0.91
C LEU A 277 4.71 23.84 -0.55
N ILE A 278 5.13 22.93 -1.43
CA ILE A 278 5.36 23.19 -2.86
C ILE A 278 4.21 22.63 -3.68
N GLY A 279 3.51 23.51 -4.41
CA GLY A 279 2.45 23.12 -5.34
C GLY A 279 3.01 22.82 -6.73
N ILE A 280 2.66 21.65 -7.29
CA ILE A 280 2.93 21.28 -8.69
C ILE A 280 1.61 21.36 -9.46
N MET A 281 1.57 22.25 -10.44
CA MET A 281 0.39 22.54 -11.26
C MET A 281 0.69 22.39 -12.74
N GLY A 282 -0.35 22.21 -13.56
CA GLY A 282 -0.20 22.00 -15.00
C GLY A 282 -1.45 21.35 -15.60
N SER A 283 -1.65 21.52 -16.91
CA SER A 283 -2.75 20.90 -17.66
C SER A 283 -2.65 19.37 -17.68
N SER A 284 -3.71 18.66 -18.08
CA SER A 284 -3.63 17.20 -18.22
C SER A 284 -2.58 16.81 -19.27
N GLY A 285 -1.72 15.82 -18.97
CA GLY A 285 -0.63 15.41 -19.86
C GLY A 285 0.63 16.30 -19.85
N SER A 286 0.72 17.32 -18.99
CA SER A 286 1.92 18.16 -18.81
C SER A 286 3.12 17.47 -18.13
N GLY A 287 3.00 16.20 -17.73
CA GLY A 287 4.10 15.46 -17.09
C GLY A 287 4.17 15.55 -15.56
N LYS A 288 3.17 16.14 -14.88
CA LYS A 288 3.11 16.25 -13.39
C LYS A 288 3.40 14.95 -12.65
N SER A 289 2.67 13.88 -12.97
CA SER A 289 2.85 12.58 -12.33
C SER A 289 4.20 11.94 -12.69
N THR A 290 4.72 12.19 -13.90
CA THR A 290 6.07 11.74 -14.29
C THR A 290 7.12 12.44 -13.46
N LEU A 291 7.02 13.77 -13.31
CA LEU A 291 7.90 14.54 -12.44
C LEU A 291 7.81 14.03 -10.99
N LEU A 292 6.62 13.88 -10.43
CA LEU A 292 6.45 13.40 -9.06
C LEU A 292 7.07 12.01 -8.84
N ASN A 293 6.94 11.10 -9.82
CA ASN A 293 7.56 9.77 -9.77
C ASN A 293 9.09 9.79 -9.87
N ILE A 294 9.66 10.82 -10.51
CA ILE A 294 11.10 11.05 -10.52
C ILE A 294 11.51 11.61 -9.16
N LEU A 295 10.87 12.68 -8.68
CA LEU A 295 11.23 13.30 -7.40
C LEU A 295 11.12 12.33 -6.20
N ASN A 296 10.18 11.39 -6.22
CA ASN A 296 10.03 10.40 -5.14
C ASN A 296 10.89 9.14 -5.31
N GLY A 297 11.67 9.01 -6.38
CA GLY A 297 12.55 7.86 -6.65
C GLY A 297 11.87 6.62 -7.25
N SER A 298 10.58 6.69 -7.61
CA SER A 298 9.86 5.56 -8.24
C SER A 298 10.30 5.28 -9.68
N GLN A 299 10.78 6.32 -10.38
CA GLN A 299 11.21 6.26 -11.78
C GLN A 299 12.55 6.98 -11.92
N GLU A 300 13.54 6.32 -12.52
CA GLU A 300 14.83 6.93 -12.82
C GLU A 300 14.71 7.96 -13.96
N PRO A 301 15.34 9.14 -13.84
CA PRO A 301 15.38 10.13 -14.91
C PRO A 301 16.31 9.63 -16.03
N SER A 302 16.14 10.17 -17.24
CA SER A 302 17.05 9.85 -18.35
C SER A 302 18.36 10.64 -18.22
N PHE A 303 18.29 11.85 -17.68
CA PHE A 303 19.41 12.75 -17.43
C PHE A 303 19.16 13.53 -16.13
N GLY A 304 20.23 14.06 -15.52
CA GLY A 304 20.17 14.83 -14.27
C GLY A 304 20.23 13.97 -13.02
N ARG A 305 20.12 14.61 -11.85
CA ARG A 305 20.18 13.95 -10.52
C ARG A 305 19.19 14.56 -9.54
N VAL A 306 18.70 13.75 -8.62
CA VAL A 306 17.90 14.19 -7.46
C VAL A 306 18.73 13.92 -6.20
N LEU A 307 18.98 14.96 -5.43
CA LEU A 307 19.83 14.95 -4.25
C LEU A 307 19.00 15.30 -3.01
N LEU A 308 19.10 14.48 -1.96
CA LEU A 308 18.57 14.74 -0.62
C LEU A 308 19.77 14.92 0.33
N ASN A 309 19.92 16.11 0.93
CA ASN A 309 21.09 16.50 1.74
C ASN A 309 22.42 16.18 1.03
N GLY A 310 22.49 16.44 -0.28
CA GLY A 310 23.66 16.20 -1.11
C GLY A 310 23.85 14.74 -1.58
N ARG A 311 22.98 13.81 -1.18
CA ARG A 311 23.05 12.39 -1.54
C ARG A 311 22.04 11.99 -2.60
N ASP A 312 22.47 11.22 -3.59
CA ASP A 312 21.62 10.81 -4.70
C ASP A 312 20.62 9.72 -4.28
N ILE A 313 19.32 10.00 -4.45
CA ILE A 313 18.25 9.10 -4.02
C ILE A 313 18.20 7.77 -4.80
N TYR A 314 18.85 7.71 -5.97
CA TYR A 314 18.87 6.51 -6.83
C TYR A 314 20.11 5.63 -6.60
N ASN A 315 21.25 6.24 -6.26
CA ASN A 315 22.53 5.54 -6.17
C ASN A 315 22.85 5.02 -4.76
N GLU A 316 22.30 5.62 -3.71
CA GLU A 316 22.54 5.19 -2.33
C GLU A 316 21.32 4.47 -1.74
N GLU A 317 21.38 3.14 -1.70
CA GLU A 317 20.26 2.30 -1.24
C GLU A 317 19.79 2.63 0.20
N GLU A 318 20.63 3.21 1.05
CA GLU A 318 20.29 3.50 2.45
C GLU A 318 19.61 4.87 2.66
N CYS A 319 19.76 5.81 1.73
CA CYS A 319 19.43 7.23 1.97
C CYS A 319 17.96 7.61 1.70
N ALA A 320 17.26 6.90 0.80
CA ALA A 320 15.86 7.20 0.48
C ALA A 320 14.85 6.39 1.33
N SER A 321 15.28 5.31 1.97
CA SER A 321 14.39 4.35 2.63
C SER A 321 13.83 4.92 3.94
N GLY A 322 12.54 5.24 3.96
CA GLY A 322 11.83 5.73 5.15
C GLY A 322 11.82 7.25 5.32
N LEU A 323 12.69 8.00 4.63
CA LEU A 323 12.69 9.47 4.66
C LEU A 323 11.73 10.11 3.65
N ILE A 324 11.47 9.41 2.53
CA ILE A 324 10.52 9.83 1.50
C ILE A 324 9.19 9.10 1.71
N GLY A 325 8.11 9.86 1.90
CA GLY A 325 6.73 9.39 1.92
C GLY A 325 6.00 9.70 0.62
N HIS A 326 5.08 8.84 0.20
CA HIS A 326 4.28 9.07 -1.00
C HIS A 326 2.82 8.70 -0.78
N ILE A 327 1.94 9.69 -0.93
CA ILE A 327 0.49 9.55 -0.91
C ILE A 327 0.01 9.57 -2.36
N ALA A 328 -0.40 8.40 -2.86
CA ALA A 328 -0.98 8.27 -4.19
C ALA A 328 -2.38 8.92 -4.27
N GLN A 329 -2.81 9.19 -5.51
CA GLN A 329 -4.15 9.68 -5.81
C GLN A 329 -5.23 8.71 -5.30
N ASP A 330 -5.09 7.42 -5.64
CA ASP A 330 -5.98 6.34 -5.20
C ASP A 330 -5.77 6.00 -3.71
N ASP A 331 -6.87 5.91 -2.97
CA ASP A 331 -6.85 5.50 -1.58
C ASP A 331 -6.67 3.98 -1.43
N VAL A 332 -5.42 3.57 -1.20
CA VAL A 332 -5.07 2.17 -1.00
C VAL A 332 -5.20 1.80 0.48
N LEU A 333 -6.33 1.18 0.81
CA LEU A 333 -6.67 0.69 2.16
C LEU A 333 -7.13 -0.77 2.10
N ILE A 334 -6.98 -1.49 3.21
CA ILE A 334 -7.58 -2.81 3.36
C ILE A 334 -9.01 -2.60 3.89
N SER A 335 -9.98 -2.67 2.98
CA SER A 335 -11.40 -2.40 3.24
C SER A 335 -12.00 -3.21 4.38
N GLU A 336 -11.55 -4.45 4.54
CA GLU A 336 -11.99 -5.40 5.54
C GLU A 336 -11.55 -5.07 6.98
N LEU A 337 -10.50 -4.27 7.14
CA LEU A 337 -9.90 -3.94 8.43
C LEU A 337 -10.47 -2.63 8.98
N THR A 338 -10.34 -2.42 10.29
CA THR A 338 -10.72 -1.15 10.91
C THR A 338 -9.72 -0.02 10.59
N VAL A 339 -10.14 1.22 10.82
CA VAL A 339 -9.27 2.41 10.71
C VAL A 339 -8.00 2.24 11.56
N LYS A 340 -8.16 1.81 12.83
CA LYS A 340 -7.05 1.53 13.74
C LYS A 340 -6.17 0.38 13.25
N GLU A 341 -6.77 -0.70 12.75
CA GLU A 341 -6.01 -1.87 12.28
C GLU A 341 -5.16 -1.57 11.05
N ASN A 342 -5.70 -0.81 10.08
CA ASN A 342 -4.92 -0.36 8.93
C ASN A 342 -3.66 0.40 9.41
N LEU A 343 -3.85 1.37 10.31
CA LEU A 343 -2.74 2.19 10.82
C LEU A 343 -1.74 1.38 11.63
N ARG A 344 -2.22 0.49 12.50
CA ARG A 344 -1.39 -0.40 13.31
C ARG A 344 -0.52 -1.30 12.46
N PHE A 345 -1.06 -1.93 11.40
CA PHE A 345 -0.25 -2.81 10.55
C PHE A 345 0.80 -2.04 9.76
N SER A 346 0.49 -0.82 9.29
CA SER A 346 1.50 0.06 8.70
C SER A 346 2.61 0.40 9.71
N ALA A 347 2.23 0.75 10.94
CA ALA A 347 3.18 1.05 12.01
C ALA A 347 4.07 -0.15 12.36
N GLU A 348 3.51 -1.36 12.50
CA GLU A 348 4.26 -2.59 12.79
C GLU A 348 5.27 -2.94 11.68
N LEU A 349 4.96 -2.63 10.42
CA LEU A 349 5.87 -2.83 9.28
C LEU A 349 6.92 -1.72 9.14
N SER A 350 6.67 -0.53 9.70
CA SER A 350 7.53 0.64 9.55
C SER A 350 8.45 0.89 10.75
N LEU A 351 8.01 0.55 11.96
CA LEU A 351 8.68 0.87 13.23
C LEU A 351 9.30 -0.38 13.85
N GLY A 352 10.24 -1.02 13.15
CA GLY A 352 10.72 -2.37 13.49
C GLY A 352 11.42 -2.51 14.84
N ASN A 353 12.03 -1.42 15.32
CA ASN A 353 12.77 -1.35 16.58
C ASN A 353 11.88 -1.06 17.81
N TRP A 354 10.62 -0.70 17.58
CA TRP A 354 9.73 -0.28 18.66
C TRP A 354 9.06 -1.47 19.35
N GLN A 355 8.77 -1.30 20.64
CA GLN A 355 7.96 -2.26 21.39
C GLN A 355 6.48 -2.10 21.02
N SER A 356 5.71 -3.20 21.04
CA SER A 356 4.29 -3.18 20.65
C SER A 356 3.43 -2.20 21.44
N GLY A 357 3.77 -1.94 22.72
CA GLY A 357 3.07 -0.93 23.53
C GLY A 357 3.30 0.50 23.02
N ALA A 358 4.55 0.84 22.65
CA ALA A 358 4.89 2.14 22.10
C ALA A 358 4.24 2.37 20.73
N ILE A 359 4.17 1.32 19.89
CA ILE A 359 3.48 1.36 18.60
C ILE A 359 1.99 1.69 18.78
N GLU A 360 1.31 1.05 19.75
CA GLU A 360 -0.10 1.34 20.03
C GLU A 360 -0.33 2.77 20.50
N SER A 361 0.52 3.29 21.39
CA SER A 361 0.44 4.69 21.83
C SER A 361 0.62 5.67 20.66
N HIS A 362 1.62 5.42 19.79
CA HIS A 362 1.88 6.26 18.61
C HIS A 362 0.72 6.23 17.60
N VAL A 363 0.12 5.06 17.38
CA VAL A 363 -1.09 4.90 16.55
C VAL A 363 -2.25 5.70 17.13
N ASP A 364 -2.45 5.62 18.45
CA ASP A 364 -3.54 6.34 19.12
C ASP A 364 -3.35 7.87 19.07
N GLU A 365 -2.13 8.36 19.23
CA GLU A 365 -1.76 9.77 19.08
C GLU A 365 -1.97 10.26 17.64
N THR A 366 -1.53 9.47 16.66
CA THR A 366 -1.72 9.78 15.23
C THR A 366 -3.20 9.87 14.89
N LEU A 367 -4.03 8.93 15.35
CA LEU A 367 -5.48 8.97 15.15
C LEU A 367 -6.14 10.21 15.77
N LYS A 368 -5.68 10.64 16.96
CA LYS A 368 -6.20 11.86 17.60
C LYS A 368 -5.79 13.12 16.83
N SER A 369 -4.53 13.21 16.42
CA SER A 369 -4.00 14.37 15.68
C SER A 369 -4.74 14.61 14.36
N LEU A 370 -5.17 13.53 13.69
CA LEU A 370 -5.87 13.60 12.40
C LEU A 370 -7.40 13.60 12.52
N GLY A 371 -7.94 13.62 13.74
CA GLY A 371 -9.38 13.59 13.98
C GLY A 371 -10.07 12.29 13.57
N LEU A 372 -9.35 11.16 13.61
CA LEU A 372 -9.83 9.82 13.26
C LEU A 372 -10.16 8.95 14.48
N TRP A 373 -9.96 9.46 15.70
CA TRP A 373 -10.12 8.73 16.96
C TRP A 373 -11.52 8.13 17.17
N GLU A 374 -12.57 8.90 16.85
CA GLU A 374 -13.96 8.48 17.04
C GLU A 374 -14.36 7.34 16.08
N ILE A 375 -13.71 7.24 14.93
CA ILE A 375 -13.99 6.24 13.89
C ILE A 375 -13.01 5.07 13.90
N ARG A 376 -12.10 5.00 14.88
CA ARG A 376 -10.99 4.04 14.93
C ARG A 376 -11.43 2.56 14.82
N ASP A 377 -12.61 2.24 15.35
CA ASP A 377 -13.16 0.89 15.40
C ASP A 377 -14.10 0.58 14.20
N LEU A 378 -14.38 1.57 13.35
CA LEU A 378 -15.13 1.38 12.12
C LEU A 378 -14.25 0.73 11.04
N ARG A 379 -14.86 -0.10 10.19
CA ARG A 379 -14.21 -0.66 9.00
C ARG A 379 -13.90 0.46 8.00
N ALA A 380 -12.79 0.38 7.28
CA ALA A 380 -12.45 1.34 6.24
C ALA A 380 -13.42 1.27 5.03
N GLY A 381 -13.95 0.08 4.77
CA GLY A 381 -14.92 -0.15 3.69
C GLY A 381 -14.32 0.08 2.30
N SER A 382 -15.17 -0.02 1.29
CA SER A 382 -14.77 0.23 -0.11
C SER A 382 -15.48 1.48 -0.65
N VAL A 383 -15.18 1.87 -1.90
CA VAL A 383 -15.92 2.96 -2.55
C VAL A 383 -17.41 2.60 -2.73
N MET A 384 -17.69 1.30 -2.91
CA MET A 384 -19.05 0.76 -3.07
C MET A 384 -19.73 0.46 -1.74
N ASP A 385 -18.95 0.10 -0.71
CA ASP A 385 -19.41 -0.15 0.66
C ASP A 385 -18.91 0.97 1.57
N LYS A 386 -19.60 2.12 1.52
CA LYS A 386 -19.21 3.36 2.20
C LYS A 386 -19.47 3.27 3.71
N THR A 387 -18.45 2.95 4.47
CA THR A 387 -18.47 2.98 5.94
C THR A 387 -17.93 4.29 6.53
N ILE A 388 -16.85 4.82 5.95
CA ILE A 388 -16.26 6.12 6.30
C ILE A 388 -16.43 7.11 5.14
N SER A 389 -16.44 8.42 5.44
CA SER A 389 -16.55 9.47 4.42
C SER A 389 -15.30 9.56 3.53
N GLY A 390 -15.41 10.19 2.36
CA GLY A 390 -14.26 10.40 1.46
C GLY A 390 -13.13 11.18 2.14
N GLY A 391 -13.45 12.27 2.84
CA GLY A 391 -12.46 13.05 3.59
C GLY A 391 -11.81 12.28 4.75
N GLN A 392 -12.57 11.41 5.44
CA GLN A 392 -12.01 10.52 6.46
C GLN A 392 -11.09 9.46 5.85
N ARG A 393 -11.45 8.93 4.69
CA ARG A 393 -10.65 7.96 3.95
C ARG A 393 -9.31 8.57 3.51
N LYS A 394 -9.33 9.77 2.94
CA LYS A 394 -8.10 10.47 2.53
C LYS A 394 -7.22 10.79 3.74
N ARG A 395 -7.82 11.23 4.86
CA ARG A 395 -7.09 11.40 6.14
C ARG A 395 -6.44 10.13 6.66
N LEU A 396 -7.12 8.99 6.59
CA LEU A 396 -6.51 7.70 6.94
C LEU A 396 -5.37 7.32 5.99
N ASN A 397 -5.52 7.59 4.70
CA ASN A 397 -4.46 7.34 3.72
C ASN A 397 -3.21 8.19 4.01
N ILE A 398 -3.41 9.47 4.37
CA ILE A 398 -2.37 10.37 4.86
C ILE A 398 -1.76 9.83 6.17
N ALA A 399 -2.59 9.40 7.14
CA ALA A 399 -2.14 8.86 8.42
C ALA A 399 -1.16 7.69 8.26
N LEU A 400 -1.47 6.78 7.34
CA LEU A 400 -0.66 5.60 7.04
C LEU A 400 0.73 5.94 6.51
N GLU A 401 0.92 7.12 5.89
CA GLU A 401 2.23 7.65 5.52
C GLU A 401 2.89 8.40 6.69
N LEU A 402 2.12 9.21 7.42
CA LEU A 402 2.62 10.04 8.50
C LEU A 402 3.10 9.27 9.73
N ILE A 403 2.57 8.05 9.96
CA ILE A 403 2.99 7.19 11.06
C ILE A 403 4.49 6.87 11.04
N ARG A 404 5.11 7.01 9.85
CA ARG A 404 6.53 6.80 9.58
C ARG A 404 7.38 8.05 9.77
N GLU A 405 6.74 9.19 10.04
CA GLU A 405 7.39 10.49 10.17
C GLU A 405 8.37 10.81 9.01
N PRO A 406 7.92 10.73 7.74
CA PRO A 406 8.80 11.05 6.62
C PRO A 406 9.23 12.52 6.66
N ALA A 407 10.48 12.75 6.25
CA ALA A 407 11.12 14.06 6.12
C ALA A 407 10.58 14.80 4.88
N VAL A 408 10.45 14.09 3.76
CA VAL A 408 9.89 14.60 2.50
C VAL A 408 8.62 13.84 2.16
N LEU A 409 7.53 14.56 1.87
CA LEU A 409 6.23 13.98 1.55
C LEU A 409 5.75 14.40 0.16
N PHE A 410 5.50 13.42 -0.71
CA PHE A 410 4.91 13.64 -2.03
C PHE A 410 3.43 13.27 -2.02
N VAL A 411 2.55 14.21 -2.37
CA VAL A 411 1.10 14.04 -2.31
C VAL A 411 0.51 14.25 -3.70
N ASP A 412 -0.09 13.22 -4.26
CA ASP A 412 -0.71 13.28 -5.59
C ASP A 412 -2.22 13.52 -5.47
N GLU A 413 -2.68 14.67 -5.98
CA GLU A 413 -4.07 15.15 -5.99
C GLU A 413 -4.85 14.91 -4.67
N PRO A 414 -4.45 15.53 -3.54
CA PRO A 414 -5.09 15.29 -2.25
C PRO A 414 -6.54 15.78 -2.16
N THR A 415 -6.93 16.71 -3.03
CA THR A 415 -8.25 17.37 -3.02
C THR A 415 -9.25 16.75 -4.00
N SER A 416 -8.83 15.76 -4.79
CA SER A 416 -9.67 15.13 -5.82
C SER A 416 -10.80 14.32 -5.19
N GLY A 417 -12.03 14.52 -5.68
CA GLY A 417 -13.23 13.82 -5.20
C GLY A 417 -13.73 14.24 -3.81
N LEU A 418 -13.24 15.36 -3.27
CA LEU A 418 -13.63 15.90 -1.96
C LEU A 418 -14.50 17.16 -2.09
N SER A 419 -15.21 17.49 -1.00
CA SER A 419 -15.90 18.77 -0.88
C SER A 419 -14.90 19.90 -0.66
N SER A 420 -15.24 21.15 -1.03
CA SER A 420 -14.33 22.30 -0.88
C SER A 420 -13.80 22.47 0.55
N ARG A 421 -14.68 22.26 1.54
CA ARG A 421 -14.31 22.33 2.97
C ARG A 421 -13.39 21.20 3.42
N ASP A 422 -13.61 19.98 2.92
CA ASP A 422 -12.73 18.85 3.24
C ASP A 422 -11.35 19.04 2.57
N SER A 423 -11.32 19.58 1.36
CA SER A 423 -10.09 19.93 0.65
C SER A 423 -9.28 20.98 1.40
N GLU A 424 -9.92 22.05 1.89
CA GLU A 424 -9.27 23.05 2.75
C GLU A 424 -8.68 22.43 4.01
N GLN A 425 -9.45 21.59 4.72
CA GLN A 425 -8.95 20.91 5.94
C GLN A 425 -7.73 20.02 5.69
N ILE A 426 -7.67 19.33 4.55
CA ILE A 426 -6.51 18.51 4.19
C ILE A 426 -5.31 19.40 3.86
N MET A 427 -5.51 20.50 3.14
CA MET A 427 -4.43 21.42 2.81
C MET A 427 -3.91 22.16 4.05
N ASP A 428 -4.78 22.52 4.99
CA ASP A 428 -4.39 23.07 6.31
C ASP A 428 -3.53 22.06 7.09
N LEU A 429 -3.92 20.78 7.10
CA LEU A 429 -3.13 19.72 7.74
C LEU A 429 -1.74 19.58 7.08
N LEU A 430 -1.68 19.54 5.75
CA LEU A 430 -0.40 19.48 5.04
C LEU A 430 0.45 20.72 5.35
N LYS A 431 -0.15 21.90 5.40
CA LYS A 431 0.56 23.12 5.77
C LYS A 431 1.08 23.06 7.21
N GLU A 432 0.29 22.58 8.16
CA GLU A 432 0.71 22.40 9.54
C GLU A 432 1.91 21.43 9.65
N LEU A 433 1.90 20.36 8.87
CA LEU A 433 3.03 19.42 8.79
C LEU A 433 4.28 20.07 8.19
N ALA A 434 4.12 20.90 7.15
CA ALA A 434 5.23 21.64 6.58
C ALA A 434 5.85 22.57 7.64
N LEU A 435 5.04 23.35 8.36
CA LEU A 435 5.52 24.25 9.43
C LEU A 435 6.30 23.53 10.53
N ARG A 436 5.98 22.26 10.81
CA ARG A 436 6.74 21.41 11.75
C ARG A 436 8.09 20.90 11.19
N GLY A 437 8.58 21.46 10.10
CA GLY A 437 9.88 21.13 9.50
C GLY A 437 9.83 20.02 8.44
N LYS A 438 8.66 19.68 7.89
CA LYS A 438 8.58 18.72 6.77
C LYS A 438 8.65 19.43 5.43
N LEU A 439 9.24 18.80 4.43
CA LEU A 439 9.16 19.25 3.05
C LEU A 439 8.02 18.52 2.34
N ILE A 440 7.10 19.25 1.71
CA ILE A 440 5.91 18.64 1.09
C ILE A 440 5.75 19.12 -0.35
N PHE A 441 5.67 18.18 -1.28
CA PHE A 441 5.28 18.41 -2.67
C PHE A 441 3.85 17.94 -2.89
N VAL A 442 3.00 18.81 -3.43
CA VAL A 442 1.59 18.51 -3.69
C VAL A 442 1.28 18.74 -5.17
N VAL A 443 0.84 17.71 -5.88
CA VAL A 443 0.23 17.88 -7.20
C VAL A 443 -1.23 18.26 -7.01
N ILE A 444 -1.65 19.40 -7.56
CA ILE A 444 -3.05 19.84 -7.49
C ILE A 444 -3.56 20.28 -8.85
N HIS A 445 -4.80 19.91 -9.16
CA HIS A 445 -5.52 20.39 -10.33
C HIS A 445 -6.53 21.44 -9.87
N GLN A 446 -6.40 22.69 -10.35
CA GLN A 446 -7.32 23.80 -10.09
C GLN A 446 -7.62 24.05 -8.59
N PRO A 447 -6.66 24.60 -7.82
CA PRO A 447 -6.89 24.95 -6.42
C PRO A 447 -7.86 26.13 -6.26
N SER A 448 -8.60 26.16 -5.15
CA SER A 448 -9.33 27.37 -4.75
C SER A 448 -8.38 28.52 -4.42
N SER A 449 -8.90 29.75 -4.38
CA SER A 449 -8.14 30.94 -3.96
C SER A 449 -7.41 30.74 -2.63
N ASP A 450 -8.05 30.08 -1.67
CA ASP A 450 -7.49 29.94 -0.32
C ASP A 450 -6.40 28.87 -0.30
N ILE A 451 -6.62 27.72 -0.97
CA ILE A 451 -5.60 26.67 -1.11
C ILE A 451 -4.37 27.21 -1.87
N PHE A 452 -4.58 27.99 -2.93
CA PHE A 452 -3.50 28.55 -3.72
C PHE A 452 -2.55 29.45 -2.91
N LYS A 453 -3.09 30.18 -1.93
CA LYS A 453 -2.31 31.04 -1.02
C LYS A 453 -1.54 30.27 0.06
N LEU A 454 -1.83 28.99 0.27
CA LEU A 454 -1.13 28.16 1.27
C LEU A 454 0.24 27.69 0.76
N PHE A 455 0.43 27.63 -0.56
CA PHE A 455 1.69 27.22 -1.16
C PHE A 455 2.79 28.25 -0.88
N ASP A 456 3.96 27.79 -0.48
CA ASP A 456 5.15 28.64 -0.34
C ASP A 456 5.86 28.80 -1.69
N ARG A 457 5.82 27.76 -2.52
CA ARG A 457 6.40 27.74 -3.86
C ARG A 457 5.46 27.01 -4.83
N LEU A 458 5.40 27.49 -6.05
CA LEU A 458 4.65 26.93 -7.17
C LEU A 458 5.62 26.47 -8.25
N LEU A 459 5.42 25.28 -8.77
CA LEU A 459 6.05 24.74 -9.97
C LEU A 459 4.96 24.48 -11.01
N LEU A 460 5.08 25.11 -12.17
CA LEU A 460 4.08 25.03 -13.23
C LEU A 460 4.66 24.36 -14.48
N LEU A 461 3.96 23.34 -14.99
CA LEU A 461 4.30 22.60 -16.20
C LEU A 461 3.23 22.80 -17.29
N ASP A 462 3.66 22.94 -18.54
CA ASP A 462 2.82 22.94 -19.73
C ASP A 462 2.92 21.60 -20.51
N VAL A 463 2.02 21.41 -21.48
CA VAL A 463 1.90 20.21 -22.33
C VAL A 463 3.25 19.87 -22.97
N GLY A 464 3.69 18.62 -22.84
CA GLY A 464 5.00 18.17 -23.35
C GLY A 464 6.13 18.21 -22.32
N GLY A 465 5.82 18.49 -21.05
CA GLY A 465 6.80 18.45 -19.96
C GLY A 465 7.69 19.69 -19.91
N TYR A 466 7.17 20.83 -20.38
CA TYR A 466 7.88 22.12 -20.37
C TYR A 466 7.63 22.85 -19.03
N PRO A 467 8.65 23.12 -18.21
CA PRO A 467 8.49 24.01 -17.07
C PRO A 467 8.31 25.45 -17.54
N VAL A 468 7.31 26.14 -17.00
CA VAL A 468 6.95 27.50 -17.44
C VAL A 468 7.03 28.53 -16.31
N PHE A 469 7.01 28.08 -15.05
CA PHE A 469 7.18 28.95 -13.89
C PHE A 469 7.66 28.16 -12.66
N GLN A 470 8.52 28.79 -11.85
CA GLN A 470 8.91 28.30 -10.54
C GLN A 470 9.16 29.48 -9.59
N GLY A 471 8.46 29.54 -8.46
CA GLY A 471 8.61 30.65 -7.51
C GLY A 471 7.40 30.85 -6.62
N ASN A 472 7.20 32.06 -6.10
CA ASN A 472 6.03 32.37 -5.26
C ASN A 472 4.72 32.27 -6.08
N PRO A 473 3.67 31.60 -5.57
CA PRO A 473 2.41 31.42 -6.30
C PRO A 473 1.73 32.74 -6.70
N LEU A 474 1.78 33.77 -5.86
CA LEU A 474 1.15 35.04 -6.19
C LEU A 474 1.93 35.76 -7.30
N GLN A 475 3.26 35.69 -7.29
CA GLN A 475 4.10 36.26 -8.36
C GLN A 475 3.84 35.60 -9.72
N SER A 476 3.43 34.33 -9.77
CA SER A 476 3.12 33.65 -11.03
C SER A 476 2.02 34.38 -11.81
N LEU A 477 1.03 34.94 -11.12
CA LEU A 477 -0.06 35.68 -11.74
C LEU A 477 0.44 36.98 -12.39
N ALA A 478 1.34 37.71 -11.73
CA ALA A 478 1.97 38.89 -12.32
C ALA A 478 2.82 38.50 -13.54
N TYR A 479 3.63 37.44 -13.42
CA TYR A 479 4.49 36.94 -14.48
C TYR A 479 3.70 36.67 -15.77
N PHE A 480 2.63 35.85 -15.70
CA PHE A 480 1.83 35.52 -16.87
C PHE A 480 1.03 36.72 -17.42
N LYS A 481 0.50 37.59 -16.56
CA LYS A 481 -0.20 38.81 -17.00
C LYS A 481 0.73 39.81 -17.68
N GLN A 482 1.96 39.95 -17.19
CA GLN A 482 2.97 40.85 -17.76
C GLN A 482 3.42 40.36 -19.12
N LEU A 483 3.72 39.06 -19.26
CA LEU A 483 4.12 38.48 -20.55
C LEU A 483 2.99 38.46 -21.59
N SER A 484 1.73 38.37 -21.16
CA SER A 484 0.57 38.41 -22.07
C SER A 484 0.04 39.82 -22.37
N ASN A 485 0.67 40.87 -21.84
CA ASN A 485 0.28 42.28 -21.95
C ASN A 485 -1.18 42.57 -21.51
N GLN A 486 -1.65 41.92 -20.44
CA GLN A 486 -2.99 42.19 -19.88
C GLN A 486 -3.03 43.51 -19.07
N VAL A 487 -4.19 44.18 -19.09
CA VAL A 487 -4.47 45.39 -18.29
C VAL A 487 -4.43 45.02 -16.79
N GLN A 488 -3.79 45.85 -15.94
CA GLN A 488 -3.55 45.57 -14.51
C GLN A 488 -2.59 44.40 -14.20
N SER A 489 -1.48 44.29 -14.92
CA SER A 489 -0.45 43.25 -14.70
C SER A 489 0.17 43.23 -13.30
N THR A 490 0.12 44.35 -12.55
CA THR A 490 0.65 44.48 -11.18
C THR A 490 -0.33 44.07 -10.08
N ASP A 491 -1.62 43.86 -10.41
CA ASP A 491 -2.64 43.47 -9.42
C ASP A 491 -2.65 41.95 -9.22
N LEU A 492 -2.01 41.52 -8.12
CA LEU A 492 -1.87 40.12 -7.69
C LEU A 492 -3.15 39.53 -7.05
N VAL A 493 -3.94 40.40 -6.40
CA VAL A 493 -5.10 40.01 -5.59
C VAL A 493 -6.22 41.02 -5.81
N CYS A 494 -7.48 40.57 -5.80
CA CYS A 494 -8.62 41.48 -5.84
C CYS A 494 -8.59 42.46 -4.67
N ARG A 495 -8.70 43.77 -4.96
CA ARG A 495 -8.62 44.84 -3.96
C ARG A 495 -9.81 44.88 -3.00
N ASP A 496 -10.98 44.39 -3.45
CA ASP A 496 -12.21 44.45 -2.66
C ASP A 496 -12.38 43.25 -1.73
N CYS A 497 -12.11 42.04 -2.23
CA CYS A 497 -12.37 40.80 -1.49
C CYS A 497 -11.13 39.99 -1.12
N GLY A 498 -9.94 40.36 -1.60
CA GLY A 498 -8.72 39.60 -1.31
C GLY A 498 -8.64 38.26 -2.03
N THR A 499 -9.57 37.94 -2.94
CA THR A 499 -9.60 36.67 -3.69
C THR A 499 -8.60 36.69 -4.84
N VAL A 500 -8.06 35.51 -5.14
CA VAL A 500 -7.16 35.26 -6.26
C VAL A 500 -7.83 34.27 -7.20
N ASN A 501 -7.63 34.39 -8.51
CA ASN A 501 -8.13 33.41 -9.48
C ASN A 501 -6.97 32.61 -10.10
N PRO A 502 -6.61 31.43 -9.55
CA PRO A 502 -5.56 30.58 -10.11
C PRO A 502 -5.87 30.09 -11.53
N GLU A 503 -7.14 30.00 -11.92
CA GLU A 503 -7.53 29.54 -13.27
C GLU A 503 -7.05 30.48 -14.37
N SER A 504 -6.91 31.78 -14.06
CA SER A 504 -6.39 32.77 -15.02
C SER A 504 -5.00 32.42 -15.55
N ILE A 505 -4.19 31.68 -14.78
CA ILE A 505 -2.88 31.19 -15.24
C ILE A 505 -3.06 30.24 -16.43
N PHE A 506 -3.99 29.28 -16.30
CA PHE A 506 -4.28 28.33 -17.36
C PHE A 506 -4.97 29.00 -18.55
N GLU A 507 -5.88 29.94 -18.32
CA GLU A 507 -6.50 30.73 -19.40
C GLU A 507 -5.47 31.50 -20.23
N ILE A 508 -4.42 32.03 -19.60
CA ILE A 508 -3.32 32.73 -20.30
C ILE A 508 -2.47 31.74 -21.10
N ILE A 509 -2.02 30.66 -20.47
CA ILE A 509 -1.14 29.65 -21.11
C ILE A 509 -1.84 28.96 -22.27
N GLU A 510 -3.13 28.65 -22.14
CA GLU A 510 -3.93 27.95 -23.13
C GLU A 510 -4.63 28.89 -24.11
N SER A 511 -4.41 30.20 -24.02
CA SER A 511 -5.04 31.19 -24.91
C SER A 511 -4.72 30.90 -26.39
N CYS A 512 -5.76 30.79 -27.22
CA CYS A 512 -5.63 30.53 -28.64
C CYS A 512 -5.59 31.83 -29.46
N MET A 513 -4.97 31.75 -30.64
CA MET A 513 -5.05 32.82 -31.63
C MET A 513 -6.48 32.98 -32.12
N VAL A 514 -6.85 34.21 -32.45
CA VAL A 514 -8.15 34.55 -33.01
C VAL A 514 -7.94 34.87 -34.48
N ASP A 515 -8.79 34.31 -35.35
CA ASP A 515 -8.73 34.59 -36.78
C ASP A 515 -9.30 35.98 -37.14
N GLU A 516 -9.27 36.33 -38.43
CA GLU A 516 -9.76 37.61 -38.94
C GLU A 516 -11.26 37.84 -38.68
N TYR A 517 -12.02 36.77 -38.39
CA TYR A 517 -13.45 36.80 -38.13
C TYR A 517 -13.80 36.78 -36.63
N GLY A 518 -12.80 36.79 -35.76
CA GLY A 518 -13.02 36.72 -34.31
C GLY A 518 -13.23 35.31 -33.78
N GLN A 519 -13.01 34.26 -34.59
CA GLN A 519 -13.15 32.87 -34.16
C GLN A 519 -11.84 32.35 -33.57
N VAL A 520 -11.98 31.59 -32.48
CA VAL A 520 -10.84 31.00 -31.77
C VAL A 520 -10.27 29.85 -32.61
N THR A 521 -9.01 29.96 -32.99
CA THR A 521 -8.30 28.91 -33.74
C THR A 521 -7.83 27.78 -32.82
N SER A 522 -7.36 26.67 -33.40
CA SER A 522 -6.75 25.57 -32.66
C SER A 522 -5.32 25.86 -32.17
N ASN A 523 -4.69 26.92 -32.67
CA ASN A 523 -3.29 27.21 -32.40
C ASN A 523 -3.18 28.17 -31.21
N ARG A 524 -2.34 27.81 -30.25
CA ARG A 524 -2.05 28.68 -29.10
C ARG A 524 -1.40 29.98 -29.55
N ARG A 525 -1.66 31.06 -28.82
CA ARG A 525 -1.05 32.38 -29.02
C ARG A 525 0.45 32.36 -28.69
N VAL A 526 0.83 31.65 -27.64
CA VAL A 526 2.22 31.41 -27.24
C VAL A 526 2.40 29.89 -27.14
N SER A 527 3.42 29.37 -27.80
CA SER A 527 3.68 27.93 -27.79
C SER A 527 4.31 27.46 -26.47
N PRO A 528 4.21 26.16 -26.11
CA PRO A 528 4.90 25.63 -24.93
C PRO A 528 6.42 25.84 -24.96
N GLU A 529 7.01 25.84 -26.16
CA GLU A 529 8.46 26.08 -26.37
C GLU A 529 8.82 27.54 -26.06
N GLU A 530 8.02 28.50 -26.53
CA GLU A 530 8.21 29.92 -26.22
C GLU A 530 8.04 30.21 -24.72
N TRP A 531 7.07 29.57 -24.06
CA TRP A 531 6.91 29.69 -22.60
C TRP A 531 8.13 29.13 -21.84
N PHE A 532 8.71 28.04 -22.33
CA PHE A 532 9.93 27.46 -21.78
C PHE A 532 11.14 28.38 -21.98
N ASP A 533 11.23 29.06 -23.13
CA ASP A 533 12.28 30.05 -23.38
C ASP A 533 12.19 31.23 -22.40
N PHE A 534 10.97 31.75 -22.15
CA PHE A 534 10.76 32.76 -21.11
C PHE A 534 11.17 32.25 -19.73
N TYR A 535 10.81 31.02 -19.37
CA TYR A 535 11.22 30.40 -18.11
C TYR A 535 12.75 30.32 -17.97
N ASN A 536 13.46 29.91 -19.03
CA ASN A 536 14.92 29.80 -19.00
C ASN A 536 15.59 31.17 -18.81
N VAL A 537 15.10 32.20 -19.51
CA VAL A 537 15.66 33.55 -19.46
C VAL A 537 15.39 34.24 -18.12
N PHE A 538 14.16 34.18 -17.61
CA PHE A 538 13.74 34.96 -16.44
C PHE A 538 13.90 34.23 -15.10
N ILE A 539 13.96 32.89 -15.10
CA ILE A 539 13.89 32.08 -13.86
C ILE A 539 15.05 31.10 -13.77
N ALA A 540 15.21 30.18 -14.74
CA ALA A 540 16.13 29.04 -14.60
C ALA A 540 17.59 29.46 -14.37
N ASN A 541 18.05 30.49 -15.10
CA ASN A 541 19.42 31.00 -14.98
C ASN A 541 19.76 31.61 -13.61
N GLY A 542 18.76 31.92 -12.77
CA GLY A 542 18.96 32.49 -11.44
C GLY A 542 19.07 31.46 -10.31
N ILE A 543 18.94 30.16 -10.61
CA ILE A 543 18.96 29.09 -9.60
C ILE A 543 20.39 28.55 -9.48
N GLU A 544 21.17 29.07 -8.52
CA GLU A 544 22.44 28.46 -8.14
C GLU A 544 22.21 27.49 -6.98
N PRO A 545 22.32 26.17 -7.16
CA PRO A 545 22.10 25.22 -6.08
C PRO A 545 23.18 25.39 -5.01
N ASP A 546 22.75 25.71 -3.79
CA ASP A 546 23.64 25.95 -2.67
C ASP A 546 24.47 24.68 -2.32
N LYS A 547 25.71 24.87 -1.88
CA LYS A 547 26.65 23.78 -1.53
C LYS A 547 27.03 23.85 -0.06
N ALA A 548 26.28 23.17 0.81
CA ALA A 548 26.80 22.73 2.12
C ALA A 548 25.99 21.62 2.83
N LEU A 549 26.74 20.84 3.64
CA LEU A 549 26.54 19.81 4.70
C LEU A 549 25.12 19.60 5.30
N GLN A 550 24.70 18.49 5.95
CA GLN A 550 25.34 17.35 6.66
C GLN A 550 24.32 16.18 6.86
N ASP A 551 24.62 15.23 7.76
CA ASP A 551 23.96 13.93 8.03
C ASP A 551 22.43 13.85 7.83
N LEU A 552 21.97 12.77 7.19
CA LEU A 552 20.55 12.49 7.04
C LEU A 552 19.92 12.20 8.41
N PRO A 553 18.67 12.64 8.65
CA PRO A 553 17.90 12.17 9.80
C PRO A 553 17.86 10.65 9.84
N THR A 554 17.82 10.07 11.04
CA THR A 554 17.95 8.61 11.22
C THR A 554 16.82 7.90 10.50
N ALA A 555 17.16 7.16 9.44
CA ALA A 555 16.19 6.38 8.67
C ALA A 555 15.52 5.31 9.54
N LEU A 556 14.21 5.12 9.35
CA LEU A 556 13.47 4.06 10.01
C LEU A 556 13.98 2.68 9.60
N VAL A 557 14.23 1.83 10.60
CA VAL A 557 14.69 0.46 10.38
C VAL A 557 13.48 -0.47 10.23
N ALA A 558 13.40 -1.13 9.08
CA ALA A 558 12.40 -2.15 8.83
C ALA A 558 12.54 -3.34 9.83
N PRO A 559 11.43 -3.96 10.26
CA PRO A 559 11.46 -5.08 11.19
C PRO A 559 12.18 -6.30 10.61
N SER A 560 12.61 -7.22 11.48
CA SER A 560 13.21 -8.49 11.06
C SER A 560 12.23 -9.39 10.29
N TRP A 561 12.76 -10.34 9.51
CA TRP A 561 11.97 -11.27 8.69
C TRP A 561 10.83 -11.95 9.46
N LEU A 562 11.08 -12.42 10.69
CA LEU A 562 10.06 -13.08 11.53
C LEU A 562 8.94 -12.14 11.95
N LYS A 563 9.27 -10.90 12.32
CA LYS A 563 8.27 -9.89 12.70
C LYS A 563 7.41 -9.53 11.48
N GLN A 564 8.03 -9.27 10.32
CA GLN A 564 7.33 -9.02 9.05
C GLN A 564 6.37 -10.16 8.70
N TRP A 565 6.85 -11.41 8.74
CA TRP A 565 6.06 -12.60 8.44
C TRP A 565 4.83 -12.70 9.35
N LYS A 566 5.01 -12.48 10.66
CA LYS A 566 3.91 -12.52 11.64
C LYS A 566 2.89 -11.41 11.38
N THR A 567 3.35 -10.20 11.09
CA THR A 567 2.49 -9.06 10.79
C THR A 567 1.68 -9.29 9.51
N TYR A 568 2.32 -9.75 8.43
CA TYR A 568 1.62 -10.11 7.18
C TYR A 568 0.60 -11.23 7.38
N TRP A 569 0.99 -12.31 8.08
CA TRP A 569 0.08 -13.41 8.38
C TRP A 569 -1.14 -12.94 9.20
N SER A 570 -0.91 -12.15 10.25
CA SER A 570 -1.97 -11.62 11.10
C SER A 570 -2.91 -10.68 10.33
N ARG A 571 -2.34 -9.83 9.49
CA ARG A 571 -3.10 -8.89 8.64
C ARG A 571 -4.02 -9.64 7.68
N ASP A 572 -3.47 -10.59 6.93
CA ASP A 572 -4.23 -11.36 5.93
C ASP A 572 -5.28 -12.25 6.61
N PHE A 573 -4.94 -12.87 7.75
CA PHE A 573 -5.87 -13.68 8.53
C PHE A 573 -7.05 -12.85 9.06
N LYS A 574 -6.78 -11.67 9.65
CA LYS A 574 -7.84 -10.77 10.15
C LYS A 574 -8.71 -10.25 9.02
N SER A 575 -8.09 -9.82 7.91
CA SER A 575 -8.80 -9.33 6.72
C SER A 575 -9.78 -10.38 6.20
N LYS A 576 -9.33 -11.63 6.04
CA LYS A 576 -10.21 -12.72 5.60
C LYS A 576 -11.28 -13.04 6.63
N ARG A 577 -10.94 -13.05 7.93
CA ARG A 577 -11.89 -13.34 9.02
C ARG A 577 -13.02 -12.33 9.12
N SER A 578 -12.77 -11.06 8.81
CA SER A 578 -13.81 -10.03 8.87
C SER A 578 -14.85 -10.20 7.75
N ASN A 579 -14.48 -10.85 6.63
CA ASN A 579 -15.37 -11.25 5.55
C ASN A 579 -15.97 -12.64 5.77
N ARG A 580 -17.05 -12.68 6.56
CA ARG A 580 -17.73 -13.94 6.93
C ARG A 580 -18.26 -14.71 5.73
N GLN A 581 -18.80 -14.02 4.72
CA GLN A 581 -19.34 -14.67 3.51
C GLN A 581 -18.23 -15.40 2.76
N TYR A 582 -17.08 -14.74 2.58
CA TYR A 582 -15.94 -15.34 1.90
C TYR A 582 -15.41 -16.58 2.62
N ILE A 583 -15.18 -16.52 3.95
CA ILE A 583 -14.72 -17.70 4.70
C ILE A 583 -15.77 -18.82 4.65
N LEU A 584 -17.04 -18.49 4.86
CA LEU A 584 -18.11 -19.49 4.86
C LEU A 584 -18.18 -20.22 3.51
N MET A 585 -18.17 -19.49 2.40
CA MET A 585 -18.22 -20.09 1.07
C MET A 585 -16.99 -20.95 0.78
N ASN A 586 -15.79 -20.45 1.08
CA ASN A 586 -14.55 -21.21 0.85
C ASN A 586 -14.47 -22.47 1.73
N LEU A 587 -14.95 -22.41 2.98
CA LEU A 587 -14.92 -23.57 3.87
C LEU A 587 -16.01 -24.59 3.55
N LEU A 588 -17.18 -24.16 3.09
CA LEU A 588 -18.31 -25.05 2.73
C LEU A 588 -18.16 -25.70 1.35
N GLN A 589 -17.42 -25.10 0.43
CA GLN A 589 -17.32 -25.61 -0.94
C GLN A 589 -16.78 -27.05 -0.99
N ALA A 590 -15.69 -27.34 -0.28
CA ALA A 590 -15.09 -28.68 -0.23
C ALA A 590 -16.03 -29.76 0.38
N PRO A 591 -16.61 -29.58 1.58
CA PRO A 591 -17.52 -30.57 2.15
C PRO A 591 -18.81 -30.75 1.34
N LEU A 592 -19.35 -29.69 0.74
CA LEU A 592 -20.54 -29.79 -0.13
C LEU A 592 -20.25 -30.60 -1.40
N LEU A 593 -19.11 -30.35 -2.05
CA LEU A 593 -18.69 -31.13 -3.23
C LEU A 593 -18.39 -32.58 -2.85
N ALA A 594 -17.76 -32.83 -1.70
CA ALA A 594 -17.52 -34.19 -1.20
C ALA A 594 -18.84 -34.93 -0.95
N LEU A 595 -19.78 -34.28 -0.25
CA LEU A 595 -21.11 -34.83 0.04
C LEU A 595 -21.85 -35.16 -1.26
N PHE A 596 -21.89 -34.22 -2.21
CA PHE A 596 -22.53 -34.40 -3.50
C PHE A 596 -21.89 -35.56 -4.27
N LEU A 597 -20.57 -35.51 -4.50
CA LEU A 597 -19.87 -36.50 -5.30
C LEU A 597 -19.95 -37.90 -4.68
N ALA A 598 -19.69 -38.02 -3.37
CA ALA A 598 -19.72 -39.31 -2.69
C ALA A 598 -21.14 -39.92 -2.65
N THR A 599 -22.19 -39.09 -2.52
CA THR A 599 -23.57 -39.59 -2.53
C THR A 599 -23.97 -40.09 -3.92
N PHE A 600 -23.66 -39.33 -4.98
CA PHE A 600 -24.01 -39.72 -6.36
C PHE A 600 -23.18 -40.90 -6.89
N THR A 601 -21.95 -41.07 -6.40
CA THR A 601 -21.08 -42.19 -6.82
C THR A 601 -21.27 -43.45 -5.98
N ARG A 602 -21.99 -43.38 -4.85
CA ARG A 602 -22.31 -44.54 -4.01
C ARG A 602 -23.31 -45.46 -4.71
N PHE A 603 -22.78 -46.38 -5.52
CA PHE A 603 -23.57 -47.41 -6.20
C PHE A 603 -24.07 -48.48 -5.23
N GLN A 604 -25.32 -48.90 -5.39
CA GLN A 604 -25.96 -50.01 -4.70
C GLN A 604 -26.79 -50.80 -5.72
N ASP A 605 -26.59 -52.12 -5.76
CA ASP A 605 -27.42 -53.00 -6.57
C ASP A 605 -28.80 -53.17 -5.90
N GLY A 606 -29.86 -53.15 -6.70
CA GLY A 606 -31.26 -52.88 -6.31
C GLY A 606 -31.90 -53.91 -5.37
N GLY A 607 -31.43 -53.98 -4.12
CA GLY A 607 -31.91 -54.85 -3.05
C GLY A 607 -30.84 -55.30 -2.04
N ALA A 608 -29.56 -55.06 -2.30
CA ALA A 608 -28.46 -55.52 -1.44
C ALA A 608 -27.93 -54.41 -0.50
N ALA A 609 -27.42 -54.82 0.66
CA ALA A 609 -26.65 -53.93 1.52
C ALA A 609 -25.39 -53.44 0.79
N TYR A 610 -25.01 -52.18 1.00
CA TYR A 610 -23.82 -51.60 0.38
C TYR A 610 -22.56 -52.41 0.70
N SER A 611 -21.86 -52.84 -0.35
CA SER A 611 -20.55 -53.47 -0.29
C SER A 611 -19.53 -52.60 -1.02
N TYR A 612 -18.41 -52.31 -0.36
CA TYR A 612 -17.32 -51.54 -0.97
C TYR A 612 -16.80 -52.24 -2.23
N ARG A 613 -16.81 -53.57 -2.24
CA ARG A 613 -16.37 -54.38 -3.38
C ARG A 613 -17.12 -54.16 -4.67
N LEU A 614 -18.44 -54.02 -4.58
CA LEU A 614 -19.33 -53.89 -5.73
C LEU A 614 -19.56 -52.43 -6.13
N SER A 615 -18.87 -51.48 -5.50
CA SER A 615 -19.00 -50.07 -5.83
C SER A 615 -18.29 -49.76 -7.15
N GLU A 616 -19.04 -49.67 -8.25
CA GLU A 616 -18.49 -49.53 -9.61
C GLU A 616 -17.86 -48.17 -9.88
N ASN A 617 -18.41 -47.10 -9.30
CA ASN A 617 -18.04 -45.71 -9.62
C ASN A 617 -16.82 -45.17 -8.84
N LEU A 618 -16.10 -46.03 -8.09
CA LEU A 618 -14.99 -45.61 -7.26
C LEU A 618 -13.82 -44.98 -8.07
N PRO A 619 -13.35 -45.56 -9.20
CA PRO A 619 -12.28 -44.94 -9.99
C PRO A 619 -12.61 -43.52 -10.46
N GLN A 620 -13.85 -43.31 -10.92
CA GLN A 620 -14.36 -42.01 -11.36
C GLN A 620 -14.42 -41.03 -10.19
N PHE A 621 -14.90 -41.47 -9.01
CA PHE A 621 -14.90 -40.68 -7.79
C PHE A 621 -13.48 -40.20 -7.43
N LEU A 622 -12.49 -41.09 -7.44
CA LEU A 622 -11.10 -40.75 -7.11
C LEU A 622 -10.52 -39.74 -8.10
N PHE A 623 -10.76 -39.91 -9.39
CA PHE A 623 -10.29 -38.97 -10.40
C PHE A 623 -10.95 -37.60 -10.28
N ILE A 624 -12.28 -37.53 -10.13
CA ILE A 624 -12.98 -36.26 -9.95
C ILE A 624 -12.52 -35.57 -8.66
N SER A 625 -12.24 -36.32 -7.59
CA SER A 625 -11.69 -35.77 -6.35
C SER A 625 -10.35 -35.07 -6.55
N VAL A 626 -9.47 -35.63 -7.38
CA VAL A 626 -8.19 -35.02 -7.77
C VAL A 626 -8.41 -33.69 -8.49
N ILE A 627 -9.35 -33.66 -9.45
CA ILE A 627 -9.68 -32.44 -10.21
C ILE A 627 -10.33 -31.38 -9.32
N VAL A 628 -11.25 -31.77 -8.44
CA VAL A 628 -11.88 -30.86 -7.47
C VAL A 628 -10.81 -30.23 -6.56
N SER A 629 -9.85 -31.00 -6.06
CA SER A 629 -8.76 -30.45 -5.24
C SER A 629 -7.92 -29.42 -6.00
N LEU A 630 -7.57 -29.70 -7.26
CA LEU A 630 -6.86 -28.75 -8.11
C LEU A 630 -7.67 -27.47 -8.37
N PHE A 631 -8.97 -27.59 -8.67
CA PHE A 631 -9.84 -26.45 -8.90
C PHE A 631 -9.99 -25.57 -7.66
N LEU A 632 -10.18 -26.17 -6.48
CA LEU A 632 -10.32 -25.44 -5.21
C LEU A 632 -9.06 -24.64 -4.88
N GLY A 633 -7.88 -25.25 -4.99
CA GLY A 633 -6.62 -24.55 -4.72
C GLY A 633 -6.36 -23.41 -5.72
N LEU A 634 -6.63 -23.65 -7.00
CA LEU A 634 -6.41 -22.65 -8.06
C LEU A 634 -7.38 -21.46 -7.91
N SER A 635 -8.68 -21.72 -7.73
CA SER A 635 -9.70 -20.67 -7.66
C SER A 635 -9.49 -19.72 -6.48
N PHE A 636 -9.00 -20.23 -5.34
CA PHE A 636 -8.82 -19.44 -4.13
C PHE A 636 -7.57 -18.54 -4.20
N SER A 637 -6.48 -19.06 -4.78
CA SER A 637 -5.18 -18.38 -4.80
C SER A 637 -4.98 -17.42 -5.98
N ALA A 638 -5.77 -17.56 -7.04
CA ALA A 638 -5.52 -16.86 -8.31
C ALA A 638 -5.71 -15.33 -8.26
N GLU A 639 -6.44 -14.78 -7.28
CA GLU A 639 -6.65 -13.31 -7.15
C GLU A 639 -5.77 -12.65 -6.07
N GLU A 640 -5.07 -13.43 -5.24
CA GLU A 640 -4.47 -12.94 -3.99
C GLU A 640 -3.34 -11.93 -4.15
N ILE A 641 -2.42 -12.12 -5.11
CA ILE A 641 -1.31 -11.18 -5.35
C ILE A 641 -1.80 -10.00 -6.20
N PHE A 642 -2.70 -10.27 -7.15
CA PHE A 642 -3.32 -9.25 -7.99
C PHE A 642 -4.04 -8.19 -7.14
N ARG A 643 -4.83 -8.63 -6.15
CA ARG A 643 -5.57 -7.76 -5.23
C ARG A 643 -4.66 -6.90 -4.35
N ASP A 644 -3.54 -7.44 -3.89
CA ASP A 644 -2.60 -6.75 -3.01
C ASP A 644 -1.65 -5.81 -3.75
N ARG A 645 -1.59 -5.86 -5.08
CA ARG A 645 -0.63 -5.10 -5.89
C ARG A 645 -0.62 -3.59 -5.58
N PRO A 646 -1.75 -2.88 -5.41
CA PRO A 646 -1.73 -1.47 -5.03
C PRO A 646 -1.07 -1.24 -3.66
N LEU A 647 -1.33 -2.13 -2.69
CA LEU A 647 -0.75 -2.07 -1.34
C LEU A 647 0.77 -2.31 -1.37
N LEU A 648 1.21 -3.33 -2.13
CA LEU A 648 2.63 -3.65 -2.28
C LEU A 648 3.42 -2.52 -2.96
N LYS A 649 2.81 -1.78 -3.89
CA LYS A 649 3.44 -0.59 -4.50
C LYS A 649 3.69 0.50 -3.48
N ARG A 650 2.73 0.75 -2.58
CA ARG A 650 2.87 1.71 -1.49
C ARG A 650 3.94 1.28 -0.49
N GLU A 651 3.94 0.01 -0.10
CA GLU A 651 4.91 -0.55 0.86
C GLU A 651 6.34 -0.62 0.32
N ARG A 652 6.56 -0.41 -0.99
CA ARG A 652 7.89 -0.48 -1.61
C ARG A 652 8.90 0.48 -0.99
N PHE A 653 8.46 1.67 -0.55
CA PHE A 653 9.31 2.67 0.09
C PHE A 653 9.90 2.22 1.45
N LEU A 654 9.39 1.12 2.01
CA LEU A 654 9.87 0.53 3.27
C LEU A 654 10.91 -0.59 3.05
N LYS A 655 11.20 -0.98 1.81
CA LYS A 655 12.11 -2.09 1.45
C LYS A 655 11.84 -3.39 2.24
N LEU A 656 10.56 -3.74 2.38
CA LEU A 656 10.14 -4.95 3.08
C LEU A 656 10.59 -6.22 2.33
N ASN A 657 10.77 -7.31 3.07
CA ASN A 657 11.25 -8.55 2.51
C ASN A 657 10.15 -9.28 1.74
N TRP A 658 10.29 -9.37 0.42
CA TRP A 658 9.37 -10.08 -0.47
C TRP A 658 9.09 -11.53 -0.02
N ASN A 659 10.10 -12.23 0.50
CA ASN A 659 9.94 -13.60 0.94
C ASN A 659 9.11 -13.72 2.22
N ALA A 660 9.16 -12.71 3.11
CA ALA A 660 8.33 -12.69 4.31
C ALA A 660 6.84 -12.60 3.93
N TYR A 661 6.49 -11.69 3.01
CA TYR A 661 5.14 -11.57 2.45
C TYR A 661 4.69 -12.86 1.74
N LEU A 662 5.55 -13.41 0.89
CA LEU A 662 5.18 -14.56 0.07
C LEU A 662 4.94 -15.81 0.93
N THR A 663 5.84 -16.08 1.87
CA THR A 663 5.73 -17.26 2.74
C THR A 663 4.59 -17.15 3.73
N SER A 664 4.25 -15.95 4.25
CA SER A 664 3.08 -15.76 5.10
C SER A 664 1.78 -16.04 4.33
N LYS A 665 1.72 -15.59 3.08
CA LYS A 665 0.56 -15.81 2.20
C LYS A 665 0.40 -17.28 1.84
N ILE A 666 1.48 -17.96 1.43
CA ILE A 666 1.48 -19.40 1.14
C ILE A 666 1.05 -20.20 2.38
N ALA A 667 1.55 -19.87 3.56
CA ALA A 667 1.17 -20.56 4.80
C ALA A 667 -0.33 -20.44 5.10
N LEU A 668 -0.93 -19.27 4.83
CA LEU A 668 -2.37 -19.08 4.97
C LEU A 668 -3.14 -19.91 3.94
N MET A 669 -2.71 -19.94 2.67
CA MET A 669 -3.36 -20.75 1.63
C MET A 669 -3.28 -22.25 1.95
N PHE A 670 -2.11 -22.72 2.38
CA PHE A 670 -1.89 -24.13 2.72
C PHE A 670 -2.71 -24.55 3.93
N SER A 671 -2.86 -23.69 4.94
CA SER A 671 -3.69 -24.02 6.11
C SER A 671 -5.17 -24.17 5.73
N LEU A 672 -5.71 -23.30 4.87
CA LEU A 672 -7.08 -23.44 4.37
C LEU A 672 -7.24 -24.71 3.52
N SER A 673 -6.34 -24.96 2.57
CA SER A 673 -6.35 -26.16 1.74
C SER A 673 -6.22 -27.46 2.54
N ALA A 674 -5.46 -27.45 3.63
CA ALA A 674 -5.37 -28.59 4.54
C ALA A 674 -6.71 -28.86 5.21
N ILE A 675 -7.39 -27.83 5.72
CA ILE A 675 -8.73 -27.97 6.32
C ILE A 675 -9.75 -28.46 5.27
N GLN A 676 -9.74 -27.90 4.06
CA GLN A 676 -10.62 -28.34 2.96
C GLN A 676 -10.37 -29.80 2.57
N SER A 677 -9.11 -30.21 2.42
CA SER A 677 -8.73 -31.59 2.08
C SER A 677 -9.11 -32.56 3.20
N LEU A 678 -8.97 -32.15 4.46
CA LEU A 678 -9.38 -32.92 5.64
C LEU A 678 -10.90 -33.15 5.65
N MET A 679 -11.69 -32.09 5.48
CA MET A 679 -13.15 -32.17 5.44
C MET A 679 -13.61 -33.02 4.26
N TYR A 680 -13.02 -32.81 3.08
CA TYR A 680 -13.32 -33.57 1.87
C TYR A 680 -13.05 -35.07 2.06
N ALA A 681 -11.85 -35.43 2.54
CA ALA A 681 -11.48 -36.83 2.77
C ALA A 681 -12.37 -37.50 3.83
N THR A 682 -12.67 -36.79 4.92
CA THR A 682 -13.52 -37.31 6.01
C THR A 682 -14.92 -37.64 5.52
N ILE A 683 -15.60 -36.70 4.86
CA ILE A 683 -16.97 -36.89 4.36
C ILE A 683 -17.01 -38.00 3.31
N SER A 684 -16.03 -38.02 2.41
CA SER A 684 -15.92 -39.05 1.37
C SER A 684 -15.81 -40.46 1.96
N ILE A 685 -14.97 -40.63 2.98
CA ILE A 685 -14.78 -41.92 3.65
C ILE A 685 -16.02 -42.33 4.44
N LEU A 686 -16.70 -41.40 5.11
CA LEU A 686 -17.94 -41.70 5.83
C LEU A 686 -19.03 -42.23 4.90
N ILE A 687 -19.15 -41.65 3.70
CA ILE A 687 -20.20 -42.02 2.74
C ILE A 687 -19.82 -43.26 1.92
N LEU A 688 -18.60 -43.35 1.39
CA LEU A 688 -18.17 -44.47 0.54
C LEU A 688 -17.56 -45.64 1.34
N LYS A 689 -17.39 -45.49 2.67
CA LYS A 689 -16.78 -46.49 3.55
C LYS A 689 -15.45 -47.05 3.02
N ILE A 690 -14.62 -46.17 2.47
CA ILE A 690 -13.32 -46.57 1.88
C ILE A 690 -12.36 -46.94 3.03
N PRO A 691 -11.89 -48.19 3.09
CA PRO A 691 -11.09 -48.72 4.20
C PRO A 691 -9.67 -48.15 4.17
N ASN A 692 -9.15 -47.72 5.34
CA ASN A 692 -7.78 -47.25 5.55
C ASN A 692 -7.27 -46.17 4.56
N ALA A 693 -8.16 -45.48 3.84
CA ALA A 693 -7.81 -44.55 2.78
C ALA A 693 -7.55 -43.11 3.25
N PHE A 694 -7.79 -42.80 4.54
CA PHE A 694 -7.73 -41.44 5.06
C PHE A 694 -6.38 -40.77 4.81
N GLY A 695 -5.28 -41.43 5.18
CA GLY A 695 -3.93 -40.87 4.98
C GLY A 695 -3.62 -40.64 3.50
N THR A 696 -3.89 -41.63 2.64
CA THR A 696 -3.62 -41.55 1.21
C THR A 696 -4.45 -40.49 0.52
N LEU A 697 -5.75 -40.40 0.81
CA LEU A 697 -6.63 -39.38 0.26
C LEU A 697 -6.25 -37.99 0.77
N PHE A 698 -6.09 -37.81 2.08
CA PHE A 698 -5.75 -36.52 2.67
C PHE A 698 -4.45 -35.96 2.11
N TRP A 699 -3.35 -36.71 2.19
CA TRP A 699 -2.04 -36.21 1.77
C TRP A 699 -1.96 -35.96 0.27
N THR A 700 -2.62 -36.77 -0.55
CA THR A 700 -2.60 -36.59 -2.00
C THR A 700 -3.46 -35.40 -2.41
N LEU A 701 -4.68 -35.29 -1.89
CA LEU A 701 -5.55 -34.14 -2.15
C LEU A 701 -4.93 -32.84 -1.63
N PHE A 702 -4.32 -32.86 -0.45
CA PHE A 702 -3.60 -31.71 0.08
C PHE A 702 -2.42 -31.30 -0.82
N SER A 703 -1.60 -32.25 -1.27
CA SER A 703 -0.45 -31.96 -2.15
C SER A 703 -0.91 -31.37 -3.49
N LEU A 704 -2.02 -31.87 -4.05
CA LEU A 704 -2.62 -31.31 -5.27
C LEU A 704 -3.14 -29.88 -5.04
N SER A 705 -3.85 -29.65 -3.94
CA SER A 705 -4.36 -28.31 -3.60
C SER A 705 -3.19 -27.34 -3.35
N ALA A 706 -2.12 -27.78 -2.70
CA ALA A 706 -0.90 -27.01 -2.47
C ALA A 706 -0.19 -26.64 -3.78
N PHE A 707 -0.09 -27.59 -4.74
CA PHE A 707 0.40 -27.30 -6.09
C PHE A 707 -0.48 -26.28 -6.80
N ALA A 708 -1.81 -26.47 -6.77
CA ALA A 708 -2.76 -25.56 -7.39
C ALA A 708 -2.73 -24.15 -6.77
N ASN A 709 -2.51 -24.04 -5.45
CA ASN A 709 -2.32 -22.77 -4.76
C ASN A 709 -1.13 -22.00 -5.33
N LEU A 710 0.03 -22.65 -5.51
CA LEU A 710 1.20 -21.97 -6.06
C LEU A 710 1.04 -21.65 -7.55
N LEU A 711 0.40 -22.53 -8.31
CA LEU A 711 0.06 -22.29 -9.71
C LEU A 711 -0.88 -21.08 -9.84
N GLY A 712 -1.86 -20.96 -8.94
CA GLY A 712 -2.76 -19.80 -8.88
C GLY A 712 -2.05 -18.52 -8.44
N LEU A 713 -1.15 -18.54 -7.46
CA LEU A 713 -0.35 -17.37 -7.10
C LEU A 713 0.54 -16.90 -8.26
N ASN A 714 1.15 -17.83 -9.01
CA ASN A 714 1.90 -17.50 -10.22
C ASN A 714 0.99 -16.83 -11.26
N LEU A 715 -0.21 -17.38 -11.50
CA LEU A 715 -1.22 -16.78 -12.37
C LEU A 715 -1.61 -15.37 -11.88
N SER A 716 -1.81 -15.20 -10.58
CA SER A 716 -2.16 -13.94 -9.93
C SER A 716 -1.10 -12.85 -10.16
N SER A 717 0.17 -13.22 -10.03
CA SER A 717 1.29 -12.31 -10.28
C SER A 717 1.43 -11.93 -11.76
N ALA A 718 1.15 -12.87 -12.67
CA ALA A 718 1.29 -12.70 -14.12
C ALA A 718 0.22 -11.79 -14.72
N MET A 719 -1.02 -11.87 -14.22
CA MET A 719 -2.17 -11.26 -14.87
C MET A 719 -2.36 -9.78 -14.51
N ARG A 720 -3.04 -9.07 -15.42
CA ARG A 720 -3.34 -7.62 -15.31
C ARG A 720 -4.80 -7.33 -14.98
N SER A 721 -5.69 -8.33 -15.06
CA SER A 721 -7.10 -8.18 -14.70
C SER A 721 -7.66 -9.47 -14.10
N ALA A 722 -8.62 -9.34 -13.19
CA ALA A 722 -9.38 -10.47 -12.64
C ALA A 722 -10.12 -11.26 -13.73
N LYS A 723 -10.65 -10.57 -14.76
CA LYS A 723 -11.35 -11.24 -15.88
C LYS A 723 -10.42 -12.20 -16.62
N THR A 724 -9.18 -11.80 -16.88
CA THR A 724 -8.19 -12.65 -17.54
C THR A 724 -7.84 -13.86 -16.69
N ILE A 725 -7.73 -13.69 -15.36
CA ILE A 725 -7.50 -14.79 -14.42
C ILE A 725 -8.61 -15.85 -14.56
N TYR A 726 -9.88 -15.44 -14.53
CA TYR A 726 -11.00 -16.38 -14.63
C TYR A 726 -11.08 -17.11 -15.98
N ILE A 727 -10.67 -16.48 -17.08
CA ILE A 727 -10.57 -17.14 -18.40
C ILE A 727 -9.45 -18.19 -18.43
N MET A 728 -8.35 -17.95 -17.71
CA MET A 728 -7.20 -18.86 -17.67
C MET A 728 -7.44 -20.11 -16.82
N ILE A 729 -8.28 -20.04 -15.78
CA ILE A 729 -8.54 -21.18 -14.88
C ILE A 729 -9.02 -22.42 -15.65
N PRO A 730 -10.08 -22.36 -16.50
CA PRO A 730 -10.49 -23.50 -17.32
C PRO A 730 -9.40 -23.98 -18.29
N LEU A 731 -8.65 -23.05 -18.89
CA LEU A 731 -7.55 -23.39 -19.81
C LEU A 731 -6.44 -24.19 -19.13
N LEU A 732 -6.24 -23.99 -17.83
CA LEU A 732 -5.27 -24.75 -17.03
C LEU A 732 -5.85 -26.09 -16.54
N ILE A 733 -7.15 -26.16 -16.28
CA ILE A 733 -7.81 -27.37 -15.76
C ILE A 733 -8.13 -28.39 -16.85
N ILE A 734 -8.60 -27.96 -18.02
CA ILE A 734 -8.98 -28.87 -19.12
C ILE A 734 -7.82 -29.81 -19.51
N PRO A 735 -6.57 -29.35 -19.68
CA PRO A 735 -5.44 -30.24 -19.92
C PRO A 735 -5.19 -31.22 -18.76
N GLN A 736 -5.39 -30.81 -17.50
CA GLN A 736 -5.26 -31.70 -16.34
C GLN A 736 -6.33 -32.80 -16.36
N ILE A 737 -7.52 -32.51 -16.88
CA ILE A 737 -8.59 -33.50 -17.07
C ILE A 737 -8.24 -34.49 -18.18
N ILE A 738 -7.82 -33.99 -19.35
CA ILE A 738 -7.54 -34.80 -20.54
C ILE A 738 -6.30 -35.69 -20.33
N PHE A 739 -5.19 -35.10 -19.89
CA PHE A 739 -3.90 -35.77 -19.76
C PHE A 739 -3.64 -36.37 -18.36
N GLY A 740 -4.70 -36.52 -17.56
CA GLY A 740 -4.64 -37.19 -16.25
C GLY A 740 -4.62 -38.72 -16.31
N GLY A 741 -4.87 -39.31 -17.49
CA GLY A 741 -4.81 -40.77 -17.72
C GLY A 741 -6.05 -41.57 -17.29
N ALA A 742 -7.04 -40.92 -16.66
CA ALA A 742 -8.28 -41.56 -16.23
C ALA A 742 -9.39 -41.52 -17.30
N ILE A 743 -9.65 -40.36 -17.91
CA ILE A 743 -10.68 -40.23 -18.95
C ILE A 743 -10.21 -40.85 -20.26
N ILE A 744 -8.99 -40.48 -20.67
CA ILE A 744 -8.34 -41.02 -21.86
C ILE A 744 -7.09 -41.74 -21.40
N ARG A 745 -7.01 -43.04 -21.72
CA ARG A 745 -5.82 -43.84 -21.45
C ARG A 745 -4.66 -43.37 -22.31
N PHE A 746 -3.45 -43.35 -21.76
CA PHE A 746 -2.28 -42.82 -22.45
C PHE A 746 -1.94 -43.57 -23.74
N ASP A 747 -2.16 -44.88 -23.81
CA ASP A 747 -1.96 -45.69 -25.02
C ASP A 747 -2.94 -45.36 -26.15
N ARG A 748 -4.01 -44.62 -25.86
CA ARG A 748 -5.07 -44.27 -26.81
C ARG A 748 -5.00 -42.85 -27.35
N PHE A 749 -4.01 -42.04 -26.96
CA PHE A 749 -3.75 -40.80 -27.69
C PHE A 749 -3.08 -41.09 -29.05
N ASN A 750 -3.01 -40.05 -29.87
CA ASN A 750 -2.33 -40.09 -31.16
C ASN A 750 -0.94 -40.74 -31.04
N PRO A 751 -0.62 -41.78 -31.85
CA PRO A 751 0.65 -42.52 -31.81
C PRO A 751 1.92 -41.65 -31.85
N VAL A 752 1.83 -40.42 -32.38
CA VAL A 752 2.94 -39.46 -32.38
C VAL A 752 3.38 -39.07 -30.96
N PHE A 753 2.48 -39.14 -29.98
CA PHE A 753 2.71 -38.68 -28.61
C PHE A 753 2.65 -39.82 -27.58
N THR A 754 2.50 -41.07 -28.00
CA THR A 754 2.23 -42.20 -27.11
C THR A 754 3.13 -43.39 -27.33
N GLU A 755 3.46 -44.04 -26.23
CA GLU A 755 4.09 -45.34 -26.22
C GLU A 755 3.41 -46.19 -25.15
N VAL A 756 3.39 -47.51 -25.34
CA VAL A 756 2.63 -48.43 -24.48
C VAL A 756 3.29 -48.61 -23.11
N ASP A 757 4.61 -48.50 -23.05
CA ASP A 757 5.43 -48.84 -21.89
C ASP A 757 5.80 -47.64 -21.01
N ARG A 758 5.42 -46.42 -21.42
CA ARG A 758 5.73 -45.18 -20.69
C ARG A 758 4.59 -44.17 -20.77
N VAL A 759 4.51 -43.34 -19.74
CA VAL A 759 3.61 -42.18 -19.75
C VAL A 759 4.18 -41.10 -20.70
N PRO A 760 3.35 -40.50 -21.57
CA PRO A 760 3.75 -39.37 -22.41
C PRO A 760 4.35 -38.23 -21.58
N TRP A 761 5.32 -37.53 -22.16
CA TRP A 761 5.97 -36.40 -21.48
C TRP A 761 4.97 -35.34 -21.01
N ILE A 762 3.89 -35.11 -21.78
CA ILE A 762 2.85 -34.15 -21.42
C ILE A 762 2.06 -34.60 -20.18
N GLY A 763 1.87 -35.91 -20.00
CA GLY A 763 1.27 -36.50 -18.81
C GLY A 763 2.17 -36.36 -17.57
N ASN A 764 3.50 -36.36 -17.74
CA ASN A 764 4.45 -36.14 -16.63
C ASN A 764 4.40 -34.71 -16.08
N ILE A 765 3.93 -33.74 -16.87
CA ILE A 765 3.74 -32.34 -16.45
C ILE A 765 2.43 -32.16 -15.65
N MET A 766 1.46 -33.06 -15.81
CA MET A 766 0.15 -32.93 -15.17
C MET A 766 0.18 -33.41 -13.72
N ALA A 767 -0.22 -32.55 -12.79
CA ALA A 767 -0.33 -32.90 -11.38
C ALA A 767 -1.46 -33.92 -11.15
N SER A 768 -2.55 -33.83 -11.94
CA SER A 768 -3.69 -34.75 -11.83
C SER A 768 -3.29 -36.21 -12.07
N ARG A 769 -2.38 -36.46 -13.01
CA ARG A 769 -1.80 -37.77 -13.32
C ARG A 769 -1.16 -38.39 -12.08
N TRP A 770 -0.28 -37.63 -11.42
CA TRP A 770 0.48 -38.11 -10.25
C TRP A 770 -0.45 -38.38 -9.07
N GLY A 771 -1.43 -37.51 -8.85
CA GLY A 771 -2.44 -37.67 -7.81
C GLY A 771 -3.32 -38.91 -8.00
N PHE A 772 -3.87 -39.09 -9.20
CA PHE A 772 -4.78 -40.19 -9.49
C PHE A 772 -4.08 -41.56 -9.45
N GLU A 773 -2.94 -41.71 -10.12
CA GLU A 773 -2.14 -42.95 -10.07
C GLU A 773 -1.76 -43.32 -8.64
N GLY A 774 -1.32 -42.33 -7.86
CA GLY A 774 -0.90 -42.56 -6.47
C GLY A 774 -2.02 -43.13 -5.61
N ILE A 775 -3.24 -42.61 -5.73
CA ILE A 775 -4.39 -43.10 -4.98
C ILE A 775 -4.90 -44.43 -5.53
N ALA A 776 -5.00 -44.57 -6.86
CA ALA A 776 -5.53 -45.78 -7.49
C ALA A 776 -4.66 -47.01 -7.22
N VAL A 777 -3.33 -46.89 -7.35
CA VAL A 777 -2.39 -47.99 -7.09
C VAL A 777 -2.39 -48.36 -5.62
N ASP A 778 -2.39 -47.39 -4.71
CA ASP A 778 -2.35 -47.63 -3.27
C ASP A 778 -3.62 -48.36 -2.79
N LEU A 779 -4.81 -47.90 -3.20
CA LEU A 779 -6.07 -48.53 -2.80
C LEU A 779 -6.29 -49.91 -3.45
N ALA A 780 -5.81 -50.10 -4.68
CA ALA A 780 -5.93 -51.39 -5.36
C ALA A 780 -4.94 -52.44 -4.81
N ARG A 781 -3.75 -52.03 -4.36
CA ARG A 781 -2.66 -52.95 -3.99
C ARG A 781 -2.47 -53.12 -2.48
N ASN A 782 -2.55 -52.05 -1.70
CA ASN A 782 -2.16 -52.02 -0.28
C ASN A 782 -3.37 -52.18 0.66
N ASN A 783 -4.38 -52.94 0.25
CA ASN A 783 -5.56 -53.22 1.08
C ASN A 783 -5.39 -54.49 1.92
N GLU A 784 -6.09 -54.59 3.05
CA GLU A 784 -5.94 -55.71 4.00
C GLU A 784 -6.29 -57.08 3.39
N SER A 785 -7.16 -57.13 2.38
CA SER A 785 -7.54 -58.37 1.71
C SER A 785 -6.47 -58.90 0.75
N ASP A 786 -5.83 -58.02 -0.04
CA ASP A 786 -4.94 -58.41 -1.15
C ASP A 786 -3.46 -58.31 -0.78
N ALA A 787 -3.08 -57.43 0.16
CA ALA A 787 -1.68 -57.19 0.55
C ALA A 787 -0.90 -58.48 0.92
N PRO A 788 -1.49 -59.46 1.65
CA PRO A 788 -0.79 -60.70 1.97
C PRO A 788 -0.48 -61.59 0.76
N PHE A 789 -1.28 -61.47 -0.30
CA PHE A 789 -1.18 -62.30 -1.49
C PHE A 789 -0.34 -61.63 -2.58
N ILE A 790 -0.02 -60.33 -2.43
CA ILE A 790 0.53 -59.51 -3.51
C ILE A 790 1.84 -60.06 -4.09
N ALA A 791 2.74 -60.58 -3.26
CA ALA A 791 4.00 -61.14 -3.72
C ALA A 791 3.79 -62.43 -4.55
N CYS A 792 2.79 -63.23 -4.17
CA CYS A 792 2.43 -64.43 -4.92
C CYS A 792 1.70 -64.07 -6.21
N GLU A 793 0.77 -63.12 -6.18
CA GLU A 793 0.02 -62.63 -7.35
C GLU A 793 0.94 -61.96 -8.37
N ASP A 794 1.92 -61.16 -7.93
CA ASP A 794 2.97 -60.58 -8.78
C ASP A 794 3.70 -61.69 -9.57
N ARG A 795 4.16 -62.74 -8.87
CA ARG A 795 4.84 -63.89 -9.48
C ARG A 795 3.92 -64.71 -10.38
N LEU A 796 2.66 -64.90 -10.00
CA LEU A 796 1.65 -65.66 -10.76
C LEU A 796 1.33 -64.99 -12.10
N GLU A 797 0.92 -63.73 -12.07
CA GLU A 797 0.54 -62.95 -13.25
C GLU A 797 1.72 -62.84 -14.22
N ARG A 798 2.92 -62.59 -13.69
CA ARG A 798 4.12 -62.46 -14.50
C ARG A 798 4.58 -63.79 -15.11
N SER A 799 4.54 -64.88 -14.34
CA SER A 799 4.87 -66.22 -14.85
C SER A 799 3.85 -66.71 -15.89
N ALA A 800 2.56 -66.42 -15.68
CA ALA A 800 1.51 -66.74 -16.65
C ALA A 800 1.73 -65.98 -17.97
N TRP A 801 2.04 -64.69 -17.88
CA TRP A 801 2.33 -63.88 -19.06
C TRP A 801 3.57 -64.38 -19.82
N ARG A 802 4.67 -64.67 -19.09
CA ARG A 802 5.91 -65.23 -19.68
C ARG A 802 5.65 -66.56 -20.40
N ARG A 803 4.87 -67.45 -19.78
CA ARG A 803 4.53 -68.79 -20.31
C ARG A 803 3.63 -68.77 -21.54
N ASP A 804 2.61 -67.90 -21.56
CA ASP A 804 1.50 -68.02 -22.52
C ASP A 804 1.57 -67.00 -23.66
N PHE A 805 2.03 -65.78 -23.40
CA PHE A 805 1.99 -64.68 -24.36
C PHE A 805 3.39 -64.23 -24.79
N TRP A 806 4.30 -63.99 -23.83
CA TRP A 806 5.68 -63.61 -24.15
C TRP A 806 6.37 -64.72 -24.95
N PHE A 807 6.28 -65.98 -24.51
CA PHE A 807 6.91 -67.11 -25.20
C PHE A 807 6.57 -67.17 -26.69
N LYS A 808 5.28 -67.00 -27.04
CA LYS A 808 4.84 -66.99 -28.44
C LYS A 808 5.43 -65.81 -29.23
N SER A 809 5.56 -64.65 -28.60
CA SER A 809 6.08 -63.45 -29.25
C SER A 809 7.61 -63.46 -29.34
N PHE A 810 8.28 -64.03 -28.33
CA PHE A 810 9.73 -64.22 -28.27
C PHE A 810 10.23 -65.13 -29.39
N GLN A 811 9.49 -66.20 -29.71
CA GLN A 811 9.81 -67.08 -30.84
C GLN A 811 9.78 -66.38 -32.20
N LEU A 812 9.04 -65.28 -32.32
CA LEU A 812 8.88 -64.50 -33.54
C LEU A 812 9.94 -63.38 -33.67
N ILE A 813 10.82 -63.19 -32.68
CA ILE A 813 11.89 -62.19 -32.75
C ILE A 813 13.00 -62.69 -33.69
N GLU A 814 13.21 -61.97 -34.80
CA GLU A 814 14.28 -62.23 -35.77
C GLU A 814 15.61 -61.57 -35.38
N ASP A 815 15.56 -60.43 -34.67
CA ASP A 815 16.74 -59.70 -34.19
C ASP A 815 17.46 -60.48 -33.06
N LYS A 816 18.70 -60.90 -33.34
CA LYS A 816 19.50 -61.71 -32.41
C LYS A 816 19.89 -60.95 -31.14
N GLU A 817 20.22 -59.67 -31.23
CA GLU A 817 20.64 -58.87 -30.07
C GLU A 817 19.48 -58.67 -29.12
N LEU A 818 18.31 -58.31 -29.67
CA LEU A 818 17.09 -58.16 -28.92
C LEU A 818 16.63 -59.48 -28.29
N ARG A 819 16.73 -60.59 -29.04
CA ARG A 819 16.37 -61.91 -28.53
C ARG A 819 17.28 -62.35 -27.38
N MET A 820 18.59 -62.07 -27.45
CA MET A 820 19.51 -62.32 -26.34
C MET A 820 19.18 -61.46 -25.12
N ALA A 821 18.89 -60.16 -25.31
CA ALA A 821 18.51 -59.27 -24.22
C ALA A 821 17.21 -59.72 -23.52
N GLU A 822 16.20 -60.15 -24.28
CA GLU A 822 14.95 -60.69 -23.74
C GLU A 822 15.16 -62.01 -22.99
N TRP A 823 16.05 -62.86 -23.49
CA TRP A 823 16.44 -64.12 -22.84
C TRP A 823 17.14 -63.88 -21.50
N GLU A 824 18.16 -63.02 -21.48
CA GLU A 824 18.87 -62.64 -20.25
C GLU A 824 17.92 -61.98 -19.24
N GLY A 825 17.01 -61.12 -19.72
CA GLY A 825 15.98 -60.51 -18.89
C GLY A 825 15.08 -61.57 -18.24
N ALA A 826 14.63 -62.56 -18.99
CA ALA A 826 13.81 -63.67 -18.47
C ALA A 826 14.58 -64.55 -17.47
N LEU A 827 15.87 -64.83 -17.70
CA LEU A 827 16.74 -65.54 -16.75
C LEU A 827 16.93 -64.74 -15.47
N SER A 828 17.23 -63.44 -15.57
CA SER A 828 17.42 -62.57 -14.40
C SER A 828 16.15 -62.51 -13.52
N GLU A 829 14.97 -62.53 -14.16
CA GLU A 829 13.68 -62.55 -13.48
C GLU A 829 13.43 -63.87 -12.75
N LEU A 830 13.71 -65.02 -13.38
CA LEU A 830 13.64 -66.34 -12.72
C LEU A 830 14.64 -66.46 -11.55
N HIS A 831 15.86 -65.97 -11.75
CA HIS A 831 16.88 -65.90 -10.70
C HIS A 831 16.41 -65.05 -9.52
N SER A 832 15.72 -63.92 -9.77
CA SER A 832 15.16 -63.06 -8.72
C SER A 832 14.06 -63.73 -7.88
N TRP A 833 13.52 -64.86 -8.34
CA TRP A 833 12.51 -65.66 -7.65
C TRP A 833 13.07 -66.99 -7.11
N ASP A 834 14.39 -67.06 -6.92
CA ASP A 834 15.16 -68.20 -6.43
C ASP A 834 14.96 -69.47 -7.27
N TYR A 835 14.76 -69.33 -8.58
CA TYR A 835 14.74 -70.46 -9.51
C TYR A 835 16.16 -70.73 -10.04
N ASP A 836 16.57 -72.00 -10.08
CA ASP A 836 17.88 -72.39 -10.61
C ASP A 836 17.89 -72.23 -12.14
N THR A 837 18.60 -71.21 -12.61
CA THR A 837 18.66 -70.82 -14.03
C THR A 837 19.79 -71.51 -14.80
N HIS A 838 20.71 -72.20 -14.13
CA HIS A 838 21.85 -72.87 -14.78
C HIS A 838 21.44 -74.05 -15.66
N LEU A 839 20.23 -74.58 -15.47
CA LEU A 839 19.69 -75.74 -16.17
C LEU A 839 18.81 -75.37 -17.38
N ILE A 840 18.74 -74.09 -17.77
CA ILE A 840 17.86 -73.60 -18.83
C ILE A 840 18.70 -73.33 -20.10
N GLU A 841 18.66 -74.26 -21.05
CA GLU A 841 19.42 -74.16 -22.32
C GLU A 841 18.51 -73.99 -23.56
N SER A 842 17.22 -74.30 -23.44
CA SER A 842 16.25 -74.21 -24.55
C SER A 842 15.02 -73.34 -24.25
N ASP A 843 14.42 -72.77 -25.31
CA ASP A 843 13.17 -72.01 -25.25
C ASP A 843 12.07 -72.78 -24.47
N GLN A 844 11.96 -74.08 -24.71
CA GLN A 844 10.94 -74.91 -24.08
C GLN A 844 11.21 -75.15 -22.58
N GLU A 845 12.48 -75.28 -22.17
CA GLU A 845 12.87 -75.33 -20.75
C GLU A 845 12.57 -74.01 -20.04
N MET A 846 12.82 -72.87 -20.68
CA MET A 846 12.45 -71.56 -20.11
C MET A 846 10.94 -71.46 -19.88
N ARG A 847 10.12 -71.93 -20.85
CA ARG A 847 8.66 -71.99 -20.68
C ARG A 847 8.25 -72.91 -19.53
N ASN A 848 8.91 -74.06 -19.38
CA ASN A 848 8.67 -74.98 -18.27
C ASN A 848 9.08 -74.37 -16.92
N ALA A 849 10.19 -73.63 -16.86
CA ALA A 849 10.63 -72.92 -15.67
C ALA A 849 9.59 -71.91 -15.18
N PHE A 850 9.03 -71.08 -16.08
CA PHE A 850 7.91 -70.20 -15.72
C PHE A 850 6.64 -70.95 -15.34
N LYS A 851 6.36 -72.11 -15.96
CA LYS A 851 5.24 -72.97 -15.56
C LYS A 851 5.41 -73.52 -14.14
N ASP A 852 6.63 -73.87 -13.74
CA ASP A 852 6.91 -74.36 -12.40
C ASP A 852 6.93 -73.23 -11.37
N SER A 853 7.51 -72.08 -11.72
CA SER A 853 7.41 -70.83 -10.94
C SER A 853 5.94 -70.46 -10.65
N TYR A 854 5.05 -70.57 -11.66
CA TYR A 854 3.62 -70.37 -11.50
C TYR A 854 2.99 -71.36 -10.50
N LYS A 855 3.30 -72.67 -10.60
CA LYS A 855 2.78 -73.68 -9.66
C LYS A 855 3.24 -73.41 -8.23
N THR A 856 4.51 -73.03 -8.04
CA THR A 856 5.07 -72.71 -6.72
C THR A 856 4.35 -71.53 -6.09
N ALA A 857 4.20 -70.43 -6.84
CA ALA A 857 3.47 -69.24 -6.38
C ALA A 857 1.99 -69.56 -6.09
N PHE A 858 1.35 -70.41 -6.90
CA PHE A 858 -0.03 -70.85 -6.69
C PHE A 858 -0.20 -71.62 -5.38
N ARG A 859 0.70 -72.58 -5.11
CA ARG A 859 0.71 -73.35 -3.85
C ARG A 859 0.96 -72.46 -2.64
N GLN A 860 1.89 -71.51 -2.74
CA GLN A 860 2.16 -70.54 -1.68
C GLN A 860 0.92 -69.69 -1.38
N ARG A 861 0.26 -69.16 -2.42
CA ARG A 861 -0.98 -68.40 -2.27
C ARG A 861 -2.08 -69.21 -1.60
N ASP A 862 -2.31 -70.44 -2.04
CA ASP A 862 -3.32 -71.32 -1.46
C ASP A 862 -3.00 -71.68 0.01
N SER A 863 -1.72 -71.88 0.34
CA SER A 863 -1.29 -72.06 1.74
C SER A 863 -1.58 -70.84 2.60
N ILE A 864 -1.27 -69.64 2.12
CA ILE A 864 -1.58 -68.38 2.83
C ILE A 864 -3.10 -68.22 2.98
N ARG A 865 -3.86 -68.55 1.95
CA ARG A 865 -5.32 -68.45 1.92
C ARG A 865 -5.95 -69.40 2.94
N ASN A 866 -5.54 -70.67 2.96
CA ASN A 866 -6.04 -71.67 3.89
C ASN A 866 -5.71 -71.29 5.34
N GLY A 867 -4.47 -70.88 5.61
CA GLY A 867 -4.08 -70.44 6.96
C GLY A 867 -4.87 -69.22 7.47
N ARG A 868 -5.21 -68.26 6.59
CA ARG A 868 -6.06 -67.11 6.99
C ARG A 868 -7.54 -67.46 7.09
N ALA A 869 -8.02 -68.43 6.32
CA ALA A 869 -9.42 -68.88 6.37
C ALA A 869 -9.77 -69.52 7.72
N GLU A 870 -8.78 -70.07 8.44
CA GLU A 870 -8.96 -70.62 9.80
C GLU A 870 -9.28 -69.54 10.84
N SER A 871 -8.77 -68.31 10.66
CA SER A 871 -8.91 -67.22 11.64
C SER A 871 -9.87 -66.10 11.22
N THR A 872 -10.26 -66.00 9.95
CA THR A 872 -10.97 -64.84 9.41
C THR A 872 -11.88 -65.21 8.25
N ASP A 873 -13.09 -64.65 8.21
CA ASP A 873 -13.98 -64.74 7.04
C ASP A 873 -13.40 -63.92 5.87
N LEU A 874 -12.79 -64.63 4.92
CA LEU A 874 -12.15 -64.05 3.75
C LEU A 874 -13.14 -63.35 2.80
N GLN A 875 -14.40 -63.79 2.76
CA GLN A 875 -15.39 -63.17 1.90
C GLN A 875 -15.80 -61.81 2.44
N LEU A 876 -16.08 -61.73 3.74
CA LEU A 876 -16.38 -60.47 4.42
C LEU A 876 -15.18 -59.52 4.42
N LEU A 877 -13.95 -60.04 4.56
CA LEU A 877 -12.73 -59.25 4.42
C LEU A 877 -12.62 -58.64 3.01
N LYS A 878 -12.86 -59.45 1.97
CA LYS A 878 -12.83 -58.99 0.58
C LYS A 878 -13.93 -57.97 0.29
N ASP A 879 -15.14 -58.17 0.81
CA ASP A 879 -16.27 -57.26 0.61
C ASP A 879 -16.06 -55.89 1.27
N ARG A 880 -15.26 -55.83 2.34
CA ARG A 880 -14.90 -54.60 3.05
C ARG A 880 -13.64 -53.92 2.50
N HIS A 881 -12.65 -54.67 2.01
CA HIS A 881 -11.30 -54.15 1.72
C HIS A 881 -10.89 -54.13 0.25
N HIS A 882 -11.52 -54.91 -0.62
CA HIS A 882 -11.21 -54.97 -2.05
C HIS A 882 -12.30 -54.26 -2.86
N ASN A 883 -11.93 -53.51 -3.91
CA ASN A 883 -12.89 -52.96 -4.88
C ASN A 883 -12.65 -53.54 -6.28
N ALA A 884 -13.66 -54.23 -6.82
CA ALA A 884 -13.51 -54.97 -8.07
C ALA A 884 -13.34 -54.05 -9.29
N SER A 885 -14.07 -52.93 -9.33
CA SER A 885 -13.98 -51.95 -10.43
C SER A 885 -12.63 -51.25 -10.46
N LEU A 886 -12.11 -50.82 -9.31
CA LEU A 886 -10.78 -50.22 -9.20
C LEU A 886 -9.68 -51.23 -9.53
N HIS A 887 -9.79 -52.46 -9.06
CA HIS A 887 -8.82 -53.49 -9.39
C HIS A 887 -8.80 -53.78 -10.89
N SER A 888 -9.96 -53.97 -11.54
CA SER A 888 -10.03 -54.19 -13.00
C SER A 888 -9.52 -52.97 -13.79
N TRP A 889 -9.79 -51.76 -13.30
CA TRP A 889 -9.32 -50.51 -13.89
C TRP A 889 -7.79 -50.43 -13.94
N VAL A 890 -7.11 -50.71 -12.83
CA VAL A 890 -5.65 -50.64 -12.73
C VAL A 890 -4.99 -51.82 -13.46
N MET A 891 -5.65 -52.99 -13.48
CA MET A 891 -5.21 -54.16 -14.24
C MET A 891 -5.35 -54.01 -15.76
N GLN A 892 -6.27 -53.16 -16.23
CA GLN A 892 -6.61 -52.96 -17.64
C GLN A 892 -6.97 -54.28 -18.36
N THR A 893 -7.86 -55.06 -17.73
CA THR A 893 -8.25 -56.40 -18.22
C THR A 893 -9.01 -56.38 -19.54
N ASP A 894 -9.56 -55.22 -19.92
CA ASP A 894 -10.32 -54.97 -21.16
C ASP A 894 -9.46 -54.94 -22.44
N ARG A 895 -8.13 -54.93 -22.31
CA ARG A 895 -7.24 -54.91 -23.47
C ARG A 895 -7.29 -56.21 -24.27
N THR A 896 -7.39 -56.06 -25.60
CA THR A 896 -7.38 -57.17 -26.57
C THR A 896 -5.96 -57.69 -26.82
N ARG A 897 -4.96 -56.80 -26.81
CA ARG A 897 -3.54 -57.15 -26.91
C ARG A 897 -2.96 -57.40 -25.52
N ARG A 898 -2.17 -58.47 -25.40
CA ARG A 898 -1.51 -58.90 -24.14
C ARG A 898 0.00 -58.67 -24.17
N VAL A 899 0.58 -58.54 -25.36
CA VAL A 899 2.00 -58.27 -25.62
C VAL A 899 2.09 -57.25 -26.75
N SER A 900 2.98 -56.29 -26.60
CA SER A 900 3.46 -55.44 -27.70
C SER A 900 4.96 -55.34 -27.71
N MET A 901 5.49 -55.07 -28.90
CA MET A 901 6.89 -54.82 -29.13
C MET A 901 7.14 -53.31 -29.05
N THR A 902 7.99 -52.86 -28.13
CA THR A 902 8.40 -51.45 -27.98
C THR A 902 9.89 -51.30 -28.24
N SER A 903 10.40 -50.07 -28.18
CA SER A 903 11.85 -49.80 -28.23
C SER A 903 12.66 -50.48 -27.11
N ARG A 904 11.99 -50.99 -26.06
CA ARG A 904 12.61 -51.69 -24.92
C ARG A 904 12.41 -53.21 -24.95
N GLY A 905 11.81 -53.75 -26.02
CA GLY A 905 11.51 -55.18 -26.14
C GLY A 905 10.03 -55.51 -25.94
N LEU A 906 9.75 -56.73 -25.48
CA LEU A 906 8.39 -57.25 -25.33
C LEU A 906 7.79 -56.78 -24.00
N VAL A 907 6.72 -56.01 -24.08
CA VAL A 907 6.05 -55.41 -22.92
C VAL A 907 4.70 -56.06 -22.68
N GLN A 908 4.42 -56.30 -21.40
CA GLN A 908 3.15 -56.82 -20.92
C GLN A 908 2.12 -55.69 -20.87
N GLU A 909 1.05 -55.82 -21.66
CA GLU A 909 0.04 -54.77 -21.78
C GLU A 909 -1.06 -54.82 -20.70
N THR A 910 -1.10 -55.86 -19.86
CA THR A 910 -2.13 -56.02 -18.82
C THR A 910 -1.49 -56.34 -17.47
N SER A 911 -2.26 -56.21 -16.40
CA SER A 911 -1.78 -56.51 -15.05
C SER A 911 -0.63 -55.60 -14.59
N PHE A 912 -0.63 -54.32 -15.01
CA PHE A 912 0.44 -53.34 -14.70
C PHE A 912 0.72 -53.18 -13.20
N ILE A 913 -0.30 -53.36 -12.35
CA ILE A 913 -0.17 -53.29 -10.89
C ILE A 913 0.73 -54.39 -10.31
N HIS A 914 0.94 -55.48 -11.06
CA HIS A 914 1.75 -56.64 -10.70
C HIS A 914 3.12 -56.65 -11.39
N GLN A 915 3.41 -55.66 -12.24
CA GLN A 915 4.68 -55.58 -12.96
C GLN A 915 5.70 -54.79 -12.15
N LEU A 916 6.74 -55.46 -11.65
CA LEU A 916 7.88 -54.76 -11.04
C LEU A 916 8.71 -54.05 -12.13
N PRO A 917 9.21 -52.84 -11.88
CA PRO A 917 9.99 -52.09 -12.86
C PRO A 917 11.32 -52.80 -13.17
N LEU A 918 11.59 -53.05 -14.45
CA LEU A 918 12.87 -53.60 -14.92
C LEU A 918 13.86 -52.43 -15.12
N GLY A 919 14.86 -52.30 -14.24
CA GLY A 919 15.94 -51.32 -14.38
C GLY A 919 15.63 -49.91 -13.84
N ARG A 920 16.28 -48.86 -14.37
CA ARG A 920 16.19 -47.46 -13.92
C ARG A 920 14.96 -46.74 -14.50
N GLN A 921 13.76 -47.05 -14.00
CA GLN A 921 12.50 -46.56 -14.54
C GLN A 921 11.70 -45.78 -13.49
N ALA A 922 12.12 -44.54 -13.20
CA ALA A 922 11.37 -43.64 -12.33
C ALA A 922 10.25 -42.93 -13.13
N TRP A 923 10.65 -42.00 -14.01
CA TRP A 923 9.74 -41.16 -14.80
C TRP A 923 9.13 -41.85 -16.01
N ASN A 924 9.80 -42.89 -16.51
CA ASN A 924 9.41 -43.64 -17.71
C ASN A 924 8.79 -45.01 -17.36
N ALA A 925 8.26 -45.16 -16.15
CA ALA A 925 7.54 -46.36 -15.76
C ALA A 925 6.10 -46.35 -16.30
N PRO A 926 5.49 -47.54 -16.48
CA PRO A 926 4.07 -47.65 -16.79
C PRO A 926 3.17 -46.93 -15.77
N PHE A 927 2.03 -46.43 -16.24
CA PHE A 927 1.13 -45.56 -15.47
C PHE A 927 0.54 -46.20 -14.20
N TYR A 928 0.49 -47.52 -14.09
CA TYR A 928 -0.04 -48.22 -12.92
C TYR A 928 0.97 -49.15 -12.26
N ALA A 929 2.26 -48.92 -12.53
CA ALA A 929 3.31 -49.69 -11.90
C ALA A 929 3.25 -49.53 -10.37
N PRO A 930 3.48 -50.60 -9.59
CA PRO A 930 3.41 -50.60 -8.13
C PRO A 930 4.58 -49.88 -7.45
N MET A 931 5.75 -49.92 -8.09
CA MET A 931 6.97 -49.28 -7.61
C MET A 931 7.64 -48.52 -8.74
N LYS A 932 8.41 -47.50 -8.36
CA LYS A 932 9.25 -46.69 -9.24
C LYS A 932 10.70 -46.84 -8.78
N SER A 933 11.63 -47.00 -9.72
CA SER A 933 13.04 -47.26 -9.42
C SER A 933 13.93 -46.08 -9.78
N ILE A 934 14.68 -45.56 -8.79
CA ILE A 934 15.73 -44.54 -8.98
C ILE A 934 17.07 -45.20 -8.69
N GLY A 935 17.83 -45.55 -9.72
CA GLY A 935 19.06 -46.31 -9.54
C GLY A 935 18.75 -47.71 -8.96
N SER A 936 19.28 -48.02 -7.77
CA SER A 936 19.01 -49.25 -7.01
C SER A 936 17.87 -49.13 -6.00
N LEU A 937 17.32 -47.92 -5.78
CA LEU A 937 16.25 -47.69 -4.80
C LEU A 937 14.87 -47.86 -5.45
N SER A 938 14.07 -48.80 -4.93
CA SER A 938 12.66 -48.98 -5.29
C SER A 938 11.75 -48.25 -4.30
N ILE A 939 10.92 -47.32 -4.79
CA ILE A 939 10.01 -46.52 -3.99
C ILE A 939 8.57 -46.85 -4.40
N ALA A 940 7.66 -47.00 -3.43
CA ALA A 940 6.25 -47.21 -3.72
C ALA A 940 5.66 -46.04 -4.52
N THR A 941 4.83 -46.33 -5.52
CA THR A 941 4.29 -45.31 -6.44
C THR A 941 3.55 -44.19 -5.72
N SER A 942 2.80 -44.48 -4.65
CA SER A 942 2.09 -43.46 -3.87
C SER A 942 3.05 -42.46 -3.19
N LEU A 943 4.20 -42.92 -2.68
CA LEU A 943 5.22 -42.07 -2.08
C LEU A 943 6.01 -41.29 -3.13
N PHE A 944 6.41 -41.96 -4.22
CA PHE A 944 7.13 -41.32 -5.32
C PHE A 944 6.28 -40.21 -5.95
N ASN A 945 5.00 -40.46 -6.23
CA ASN A 945 4.11 -39.48 -6.83
C ASN A 945 3.91 -38.26 -5.93
N ARG A 946 3.78 -38.45 -4.61
CA ARG A 946 3.75 -37.32 -3.65
C ARG A 946 5.06 -36.54 -3.69
N PHE A 947 6.21 -37.20 -3.68
CA PHE A 947 7.50 -36.54 -3.80
C PHE A 947 7.60 -35.69 -5.07
N VAL A 948 7.18 -36.22 -6.22
CA VAL A 948 7.13 -35.47 -7.49
C VAL A 948 6.24 -34.24 -7.38
N LEU A 949 5.05 -34.35 -6.80
CA LEU A 949 4.17 -33.20 -6.57
C LEU A 949 4.86 -32.12 -5.72
N TRP A 950 5.60 -32.50 -4.68
CA TRP A 950 6.36 -31.54 -3.87
C TRP A 950 7.55 -30.92 -4.61
N VAL A 951 8.19 -31.64 -5.53
CA VAL A 951 9.18 -31.05 -6.45
C VAL A 951 8.51 -30.04 -7.39
N MET A 952 7.32 -30.34 -7.92
CA MET A 952 6.56 -29.40 -8.74
C MET A 952 6.15 -28.15 -7.94
N ILE A 953 5.73 -28.31 -6.69
CA ILE A 953 5.46 -27.22 -5.75
C ILE A 953 6.71 -26.35 -5.57
N LEU A 954 7.88 -26.96 -5.32
CA LEU A 954 9.14 -26.24 -5.17
C LEU A 954 9.49 -25.43 -6.42
N LEU A 955 9.31 -26.01 -7.62
CA LEU A 955 9.54 -25.29 -8.88
C LEU A 955 8.61 -24.08 -9.04
N MET A 956 7.33 -24.23 -8.71
CA MET A 956 6.37 -23.10 -8.74
C MET A 956 6.70 -22.04 -7.69
N TYR A 957 7.21 -22.44 -6.53
CA TYR A 957 7.67 -21.52 -5.49
C TYR A 957 8.90 -20.72 -5.95
N VAL A 958 9.90 -21.39 -6.53
CA VAL A 958 11.11 -20.75 -7.10
C VAL A 958 10.73 -19.78 -8.22
N ALA A 959 9.75 -20.11 -9.06
CA ALA A 959 9.25 -19.22 -10.10
C ALA A 959 8.68 -17.91 -9.51
N LEU A 960 7.94 -18.04 -8.41
CA LEU A 960 7.26 -16.94 -7.73
C LEU A 960 8.23 -16.05 -6.94
N VAL A 961 9.19 -16.65 -6.22
CA VAL A 961 10.26 -15.92 -5.50
C VAL A 961 11.08 -15.06 -6.44
N ASN A 962 11.43 -15.60 -7.61
CA ASN A 962 12.22 -14.87 -8.62
C ASN A 962 11.41 -13.89 -9.48
N ARG A 963 10.10 -13.75 -9.22
CA ARG A 963 9.16 -12.93 -9.99
C ARG A 963 9.28 -13.17 -11.51
N LEU A 964 9.48 -14.44 -11.90
CA LEU A 964 9.62 -14.84 -13.31
C LEU A 964 8.48 -14.32 -14.21
N PRO A 965 7.20 -14.37 -13.78
CA PRO A 965 6.10 -13.83 -14.58
C PRO A 965 6.20 -12.32 -14.86
N GLU A 966 6.74 -11.54 -13.92
CA GLU A 966 6.97 -10.10 -14.10
C GLU A 966 8.16 -9.83 -15.02
N ARG A 967 9.22 -10.64 -14.93
CA ARG A 967 10.42 -10.53 -15.77
C ARG A 967 10.15 -10.87 -17.24
N LEU A 968 9.25 -11.82 -17.50
CA LEU A 968 8.83 -12.24 -18.84
C LEU A 968 7.85 -11.26 -19.52
N GLY A 969 7.55 -10.11 -18.89
CA GLY A 969 6.75 -9.05 -19.49
C GLY A 969 5.23 -9.27 -19.45
N TRP A 970 4.77 -10.36 -18.84
CA TRP A 970 3.34 -10.67 -18.71
C TRP A 970 2.67 -9.70 -17.69
N GLY A 971 3.43 -9.18 -16.72
CA GLY A 971 3.06 -8.06 -15.84
C GLY A 971 3.85 -6.75 -16.09
N ARG A 972 3.35 -5.59 -15.61
CA ARG A 972 4.19 -4.39 -15.45
C ARG A 972 5.24 -4.72 -14.39
N ARG A 973 6.53 -4.50 -14.67
CA ARG A 973 7.57 -4.61 -13.64
C ARG A 973 7.13 -3.75 -12.45
N MET A 974 7.02 -4.36 -11.27
CA MET A 974 7.10 -3.61 -10.02
C MET A 974 8.58 -3.27 -9.81
N SER A 975 9.18 -2.53 -10.75
CA SER A 975 10.56 -2.08 -10.68
C SER A 975 10.64 -0.96 -9.70
#